data_AF-A0A0L1KRH1-F1
#
_entry.id   AF-A0A0L1KRH1-F1
#
_cell.length_a   1.000
_cell.length_b   1.000
_cell.length_c   1.000
_cell.angle_alpha   90.00
_cell.angle_beta   90.00
_cell.angle_gamma   90.00
#
_symmetry.space_group_name_H-M   'P 1'
#
loop_
_entity.id
_entity.type
_entity.pdbx_description
1 polymer ?
#
loop_
_entity_poly.entity_id
_entity_poly.type
_entity_poly.pdbx_seq_one_letter_code
_entity_poly.pdbx_strand_id
1 'polypeptide(L)'
;MQAGYKKALHQFFLKVHPDFFAKNRHWQLNNERSVAQLNELLEWGKSFKRGNFYAPPATEMRIKFHLKLEEDGKGGGEVESVFKLPRPFHLSASYKAMAERSINSFLRDLLQKCSCIDHASSSVPPLEQAPEQYEASRKPAHTPLEANPVKTLMEETSETLSETWQRQRIPAVDDLIDADFVLFDRSLSPRECSYALETLREKLPQMQYEKWYETPIMFGRQYALGEFVHGVVSVPWNFQLRDFVKFIDENRETILEAKQALEDIGKRIEQNITQLCYACDLDDILISCGHTRSLAALEVLNGNTYVLNSTGLEKMCIEIGEFFGFRKNGVLIVPHDVNNASLIAFLEKLRSTNQLSALRQKYGAAKTMIDQTSSLLREFRETVKPKGIDAFTMDCTYSQRLAWAKELQHNAARIAVYDWTAFTFILGPLDVSWTEKFVALPWNFDGETFVKYIDSVNQSAKEQNYAEHVAEEEAMKKHQAETVSGAREQERDFEAPSTGTQPQSTAHEGQLSVPSVEKHIAAQYVVSHGTDDAIHTESPIQSHTTFQSDVEAAETLDWEGFHRDPVAMGKEAMQITEDQQKAFYLLQRSKQEKIMRELLEEQRNSRRGNSARRKTFGYFTGITDDKLPMKRANVKPKGTGAVSPPTGS
;
A
#
# COMPACT_ATOMS: atom_id res chain seq x y z
N MET A 1 -12.26 -3.18 -44.04
CA MET A 1 -10.81 -3.42 -43.85
C MET A 1 -10.28 -2.98 -42.47
N GLN A 2 -10.82 -1.94 -41.81
CA GLN A 2 -10.29 -1.43 -40.52
C GLN A 2 -10.30 -2.44 -39.35
N ALA A 3 -11.29 -3.34 -39.26
CA ALA A 3 -11.36 -4.35 -38.20
C ALA A 3 -10.30 -5.48 -38.32
N GLY A 4 -9.58 -5.56 -39.45
CA GLY A 4 -8.62 -6.63 -39.72
C GLY A 4 -7.29 -6.46 -39.00
N TYR A 5 -6.73 -5.24 -38.97
CA TYR A 5 -5.40 -5.01 -38.41
C TYR A 5 -5.38 -5.09 -36.88
N LYS A 6 -6.39 -4.56 -36.17
CA LYS A 6 -6.46 -4.69 -34.71
C LYS A 6 -6.48 -6.15 -34.26
N LYS A 7 -7.26 -7.00 -34.94
CA LYS A 7 -7.32 -8.44 -34.68
C LYS A 7 -6.00 -9.13 -35.03
N ALA A 8 -5.40 -8.79 -36.17
CA ALA A 8 -4.12 -9.35 -36.59
C ALA A 8 -2.97 -8.96 -35.65
N LEU A 9 -2.93 -7.72 -35.19
CA LEU A 9 -1.95 -7.21 -34.22
C LEU A 9 -2.13 -7.86 -32.85
N HIS A 10 -3.37 -8.01 -32.39
CA HIS A 10 -3.66 -8.74 -31.16
C HIS A 10 -3.19 -10.20 -31.25
N GLN A 11 -3.47 -10.90 -32.36
CA GLN A 11 -2.98 -12.26 -32.57
C GLN A 11 -1.46 -12.34 -32.69
N PHE A 12 -0.82 -11.35 -33.33
CA PHE A 12 0.63 -11.26 -33.43
C PHE A 12 1.26 -11.14 -32.04
N PHE A 13 0.85 -10.16 -31.25
CA PHE A 13 1.39 -9.99 -29.89
C PHE A 13 1.08 -11.20 -29.00
N LEU A 14 -0.10 -11.81 -29.09
CA LEU A 14 -0.39 -13.05 -28.35
C LEU A 14 0.59 -14.20 -28.68
N LYS A 15 1.12 -14.25 -29.90
CA LYS A 15 2.08 -15.27 -30.35
C LYS A 15 3.52 -14.98 -29.95
N VAL A 16 3.91 -13.70 -29.86
CA VAL A 16 5.31 -13.29 -29.66
C VAL A 16 5.60 -12.59 -28.34
N HIS A 17 4.57 -12.30 -27.53
CA HIS A 17 4.77 -11.56 -26.27
C HIS A 17 5.68 -12.35 -25.32
N PRO A 18 6.71 -11.70 -24.72
CA PRO A 18 7.71 -12.38 -23.91
C PRO A 18 7.11 -13.15 -22.72
N ASP A 19 6.05 -12.64 -22.09
CA ASP A 19 5.43 -13.27 -20.92
C ASP A 19 4.94 -14.71 -21.15
N PHE A 20 4.65 -15.10 -22.41
CA PHE A 20 4.26 -16.48 -22.74
C PHE A 20 5.43 -17.46 -22.81
N PHE A 21 6.67 -16.98 -22.68
CA PHE A 21 7.90 -17.77 -22.81
C PHE A 21 8.60 -18.02 -21.48
N ALA A 22 7.87 -18.03 -20.35
CA ALA A 22 8.41 -18.27 -19.02
C ALA A 22 9.26 -19.57 -18.91
N LYS A 23 8.97 -20.58 -19.74
CA LYS A 23 9.72 -21.85 -19.79
C LYS A 23 11.06 -21.76 -20.53
N ASN A 24 11.26 -20.76 -21.39
CA ASN A 24 12.49 -20.58 -22.18
C ASN A 24 12.94 -19.12 -22.13
N ARG A 25 13.75 -18.80 -21.11
CA ARG A 25 14.22 -17.43 -20.83
C ARG A 25 15.02 -16.83 -21.98
N HIS A 26 15.75 -17.64 -22.75
CA HIS A 26 16.49 -17.14 -23.92
C HIS A 26 15.54 -16.57 -24.98
N TRP A 27 14.44 -17.28 -25.27
CA TRP A 27 13.42 -16.82 -26.21
C TRP A 27 12.65 -15.61 -25.66
N GLN A 28 12.34 -15.63 -24.36
CA GLN A 28 11.74 -14.50 -23.68
C GLN A 28 12.59 -13.23 -23.82
N LEU A 29 13.89 -13.28 -23.47
CA LEU A 29 14.82 -12.15 -23.59
C LEU A 29 15.00 -11.65 -25.03
N ASN A 30 14.99 -12.56 -26.01
CA ASN A 30 15.08 -12.14 -27.42
C ASN A 30 13.80 -11.43 -27.87
N ASN A 31 12.62 -11.96 -27.53
CA ASN A 31 11.34 -11.30 -27.79
C ASN A 31 11.24 -9.98 -27.04
N GLU A 32 11.80 -9.90 -25.83
CA GLU A 32 11.87 -8.66 -25.08
C GLU A 32 12.64 -7.58 -25.86
N ARG A 33 13.85 -7.89 -26.33
CA ARG A 33 14.64 -6.95 -27.13
C ARG A 33 13.92 -6.54 -28.41
N SER A 34 13.28 -7.49 -29.08
CA SER A 34 12.56 -7.26 -30.34
C SER A 34 11.32 -6.38 -30.17
N VAL A 35 10.57 -6.52 -29.06
CA VAL A 35 9.48 -5.60 -28.72
C VAL A 35 10.01 -4.19 -28.43
N ALA A 36 11.14 -4.06 -27.72
CA ALA A 36 11.74 -2.76 -27.43
C ALA A 36 12.21 -2.03 -28.70
N GLN A 37 12.91 -2.74 -29.60
CA GLN A 37 13.32 -2.23 -30.92
C GLN A 37 12.11 -1.80 -31.77
N LEU A 38 11.04 -2.60 -31.75
CA LEU A 38 9.81 -2.26 -32.44
C LEU A 38 9.17 -0.99 -31.86
N ASN A 39 9.12 -0.85 -30.54
CA ASN A 39 8.56 0.34 -29.89
C ASN A 39 9.35 1.61 -30.25
N GLU A 40 10.68 1.55 -30.18
CA GLU A 40 11.56 2.66 -30.55
C GLU A 40 11.36 3.10 -32.01
N LEU A 41 11.22 2.13 -32.94
CA LEU A 41 10.93 2.41 -34.34
C LEU A 41 9.57 3.10 -34.54
N LEU A 42 8.54 2.67 -33.79
CA LEU A 42 7.20 3.25 -33.84
C LEU A 42 7.16 4.66 -33.23
N GLU A 43 7.88 4.90 -32.14
CA GLU A 43 8.03 6.22 -31.52
C GLU A 43 8.73 7.22 -32.45
N TRP A 44 9.79 6.77 -33.13
CA TRP A 44 10.45 7.53 -34.19
C TRP A 44 9.47 7.84 -35.33
N GLY A 45 8.79 6.83 -35.86
CA GLY A 45 7.80 7.01 -36.94
C GLY A 45 6.69 8.00 -36.60
N LYS A 46 6.13 7.90 -35.38
CA LYS A 46 5.14 8.84 -34.85
C LYS A 46 5.69 10.27 -34.77
N SER A 47 6.89 10.43 -34.24
CA SER A 47 7.53 11.73 -34.10
C SER A 47 7.83 12.38 -35.47
N PHE A 48 8.33 11.58 -36.40
CA PHE A 48 8.62 11.99 -37.77
C PHE A 48 7.35 12.43 -38.51
N LYS A 49 6.24 11.67 -38.36
CA LYS A 49 4.91 12.04 -38.89
C LYS A 49 4.42 13.37 -38.32
N ARG A 50 4.55 13.57 -37.00
CA ARG A 50 4.19 14.82 -36.28
C ARG A 50 5.04 16.04 -36.66
N GLY A 51 6.14 15.86 -37.39
CA GLY A 51 7.01 16.94 -37.85
C GLY A 51 8.26 17.18 -37.00
N ASN A 52 8.55 16.28 -36.05
CA ASN A 52 9.80 16.28 -35.30
C ASN A 52 10.82 15.39 -36.03
N PHE A 53 11.74 16.01 -36.77
CA PHE A 53 12.70 15.29 -37.60
C PHE A 53 14.00 15.04 -36.84
N TYR A 54 14.16 13.83 -36.30
CA TYR A 54 15.44 13.34 -35.77
C TYR A 54 15.84 12.03 -36.46
N ALA A 55 17.11 11.66 -36.32
CA ALA A 55 17.67 10.48 -36.96
C ALA A 55 16.94 9.20 -36.50
N PRO A 56 16.67 8.24 -37.40
CA PRO A 56 16.09 6.95 -37.02
C PRO A 56 17.07 6.16 -36.13
N PRO A 57 16.55 5.23 -35.31
CA PRO A 57 17.40 4.34 -34.50
C PRO A 57 18.35 3.50 -35.38
N ALA A 58 17.90 3.12 -36.58
CA ALA A 58 18.75 2.56 -37.62
C ALA A 58 18.13 2.77 -39.02
N THR A 59 18.97 2.86 -40.06
CA THR A 59 18.51 2.90 -41.46
C THR A 59 18.17 1.51 -42.02
N GLU A 60 18.71 0.48 -41.39
CA GLU A 60 18.41 -0.94 -41.63
C GLU A 60 18.43 -1.66 -40.29
N MET A 61 17.36 -2.38 -39.95
CA MET A 61 17.20 -3.06 -38.67
C MET A 61 16.60 -4.45 -38.90
N ARG A 62 17.17 -5.47 -38.26
CA ARG A 62 16.71 -6.86 -38.33
C ARG A 62 16.10 -7.22 -36.99
N ILE A 63 14.79 -7.48 -36.96
CA ILE A 63 14.05 -7.82 -35.74
C ILE A 63 13.61 -9.28 -35.84
N LYS A 64 13.85 -10.03 -34.75
CA LYS A 64 13.62 -11.47 -34.68
C LYS A 64 12.72 -11.84 -33.51
N PHE A 65 11.61 -12.50 -33.77
CA PHE A 65 10.69 -13.01 -32.75
C PHE A 65 10.68 -14.54 -32.73
N HIS A 66 10.57 -15.12 -31.55
CA HIS A 66 10.20 -16.51 -31.33
C HIS A 66 8.68 -16.61 -31.19
N LEU A 67 8.11 -17.65 -31.78
CA LEU A 67 6.68 -17.95 -31.71
C LEU A 67 6.37 -18.95 -30.61
N LYS A 68 5.25 -18.75 -29.92
CA LYS A 68 4.72 -19.68 -28.92
C LYS A 68 4.35 -20.99 -29.62
N LEU A 69 4.75 -22.12 -29.03
CA LEU A 69 4.29 -23.44 -29.44
C LEU A 69 2.77 -23.51 -29.27
N GLU A 70 2.05 -23.80 -30.36
CA GLU A 70 0.61 -24.10 -30.30
C GLU A 70 0.40 -25.46 -29.60
N GLU A 71 -0.78 -25.67 -28.99
CA GLU A 71 -1.11 -26.83 -28.14
C GLU A 71 -0.92 -28.19 -28.85
N ASP A 72 -0.94 -28.20 -30.19
CA ASP A 72 -0.72 -29.39 -31.03
C ASP A 72 0.77 -29.74 -31.25
N GLY A 73 1.71 -29.06 -30.57
CA GLY A 73 3.14 -29.29 -30.70
C GLY A 73 3.76 -28.82 -32.03
N LYS A 74 2.95 -28.24 -32.94
CA LYS A 74 3.38 -27.62 -34.20
C LYS A 74 3.31 -26.10 -34.06
N GLY A 75 4.41 -25.45 -33.68
CA GLY A 75 4.43 -23.98 -33.58
C GLY A 75 5.70 -23.35 -33.00
N GLY A 76 6.79 -24.10 -32.84
CA GLY A 76 8.07 -23.54 -32.38
C GLY A 76 8.85 -23.06 -33.60
N GLY A 77 8.86 -21.75 -33.84
CA GLY A 77 9.54 -21.16 -34.99
C GLY A 77 10.11 -19.79 -34.68
N GLU A 78 11.02 -19.35 -35.53
CA GLU A 78 11.59 -18.01 -35.49
C GLU A 78 11.09 -17.22 -36.69
N VAL A 79 10.64 -15.99 -36.45
CA VAL A 79 10.24 -15.05 -37.48
C VAL A 79 11.24 -13.91 -37.49
N GLU A 80 11.81 -13.65 -38.66
CA GLU A 80 12.76 -12.57 -38.86
C GLU A 80 12.26 -11.65 -39.98
N SER A 81 12.24 -10.35 -39.70
CA SER A 81 11.92 -9.32 -40.69
C SER A 81 12.98 -8.21 -40.66
N VAL A 82 13.18 -7.57 -41.82
CA VAL A 82 14.20 -6.52 -41.98
C VAL A 82 13.51 -5.22 -42.38
N PHE A 83 13.57 -4.24 -41.50
CA PHE A 83 13.22 -2.86 -41.78
C PHE A 83 14.34 -2.19 -42.60
N LYS A 84 13.99 -1.48 -43.67
CA LYS A 84 14.94 -0.71 -44.49
C LYS A 84 14.34 0.63 -44.91
N LEU A 85 15.10 1.70 -44.77
CA LEU A 85 14.78 2.99 -45.37
C LEU A 85 15.36 3.09 -46.79
N PRO A 86 14.57 3.54 -47.78
CA PRO A 86 15.06 3.76 -49.15
C PRO A 86 16.18 4.82 -49.17
N ARG A 87 17.19 4.63 -50.03
CA ARG A 87 18.26 5.62 -50.24
C ARG A 87 17.99 6.43 -51.52
N PRO A 88 18.20 7.76 -51.53
CA PRO A 88 18.61 8.61 -50.40
C PRO A 88 17.44 8.94 -49.45
N PHE A 89 17.68 8.93 -48.14
CA PHE A 89 16.72 9.37 -47.11
C PHE A 89 17.23 10.65 -46.44
N HIS A 90 16.37 11.66 -46.30
CA HIS A 90 16.70 12.93 -45.66
C HIS A 90 15.69 13.30 -44.57
N LEU A 91 16.15 14.03 -43.55
CA LEU A 91 15.36 14.54 -42.43
C LEU A 91 14.53 15.75 -42.86
N SER A 92 13.54 15.55 -43.74
CA SER A 92 12.66 16.62 -44.23
C SER A 92 11.21 16.16 -44.37
N ALA A 93 10.30 17.12 -44.43
CA ALA A 93 8.87 16.88 -44.56
C ALA A 93 8.50 16.03 -45.79
N SER A 94 9.28 16.16 -46.88
CA SER A 94 9.09 15.39 -48.12
C SER A 94 9.26 13.88 -47.96
N TYR A 95 9.98 13.42 -46.93
CA TYR A 95 10.22 11.98 -46.69
C TYR A 95 9.24 11.36 -45.67
N LYS A 96 8.28 12.12 -45.12
CA LYS A 96 7.29 11.61 -44.14
C LYS A 96 6.53 10.40 -44.65
N ALA A 97 5.94 10.52 -45.84
CA ALA A 97 5.18 9.44 -46.47
C ALA A 97 6.07 8.24 -46.85
N MET A 98 7.36 8.47 -47.10
CA MET A 98 8.30 7.37 -47.38
C MET A 98 8.65 6.60 -46.10
N ALA A 99 8.93 7.29 -45.01
CA ALA A 99 9.20 6.69 -43.71
C ALA A 99 8.00 5.85 -43.22
N GLU A 100 6.80 6.42 -43.28
CA GLU A 100 5.57 5.74 -42.87
C GLU A 100 5.27 4.49 -43.71
N ARG A 101 5.45 4.57 -45.04
CA ARG A 101 5.32 3.39 -45.92
C ARG A 101 6.34 2.31 -45.62
N SER A 102 7.58 2.69 -45.28
CA SER A 102 8.64 1.73 -44.95
C SER A 102 8.32 1.00 -43.64
N ILE A 103 7.80 1.71 -42.64
CA ILE A 103 7.34 1.11 -41.38
C ILE A 103 6.12 0.20 -41.62
N ASN A 104 5.10 0.67 -42.36
CA ASN A 104 3.91 -0.16 -42.63
C ASN A 104 4.24 -1.41 -43.47
N SER A 105 5.18 -1.31 -44.42
CA SER A 105 5.67 -2.46 -45.18
C SER A 105 6.37 -3.47 -44.28
N PHE A 106 7.21 -3.00 -43.36
CA PHE A 106 7.89 -3.85 -42.39
C PHE A 106 6.90 -4.55 -41.44
N LEU A 107 5.92 -3.82 -40.91
CA LEU A 107 4.87 -4.37 -40.05
C LEU A 107 4.03 -5.42 -40.78
N ARG A 108 3.70 -5.21 -42.06
CA ARG A 108 2.99 -6.21 -42.87
C ARG A 108 3.82 -7.48 -43.08
N ASP A 109 5.12 -7.36 -43.33
CA ASP A 109 6.02 -8.51 -43.47
C ASP A 109 6.08 -9.34 -42.17
N LEU A 110 6.15 -8.66 -41.01
CA LEU A 110 6.06 -9.34 -39.70
C LEU A 110 4.72 -10.07 -39.51
N LEU A 111 3.60 -9.41 -39.77
CA LEU A 111 2.26 -10.00 -39.64
C LEU A 111 2.06 -11.19 -40.60
N GLN A 112 2.59 -11.09 -41.82
CA GLN A 112 2.50 -12.14 -42.82
C GLN A 112 3.34 -13.36 -42.43
N LYS A 113 4.59 -13.15 -41.99
CA LYS A 113 5.47 -14.25 -41.55
C LYS A 113 4.98 -14.95 -40.28
N CYS A 114 4.18 -14.26 -39.46
CA CYS A 114 3.51 -14.85 -38.30
C CYS A 114 2.15 -15.50 -38.63
N SER A 115 1.76 -15.54 -39.92
CA SER A 115 0.48 -16.03 -40.40
C SER A 115 -0.72 -15.36 -39.72
N CYS A 116 -0.62 -14.06 -39.43
CA CYS A 116 -1.68 -13.26 -38.81
C CYS A 116 -2.56 -12.53 -39.84
N ILE A 117 -2.11 -12.45 -41.10
CA ILE A 117 -2.85 -11.88 -42.23
C ILE A 117 -2.70 -12.74 -43.50
N ASP A 118 -3.75 -12.82 -44.31
CA ASP A 118 -3.71 -13.51 -45.62
C ASP A 118 -2.97 -12.70 -46.69
N HIS A 119 -2.41 -13.36 -47.71
CA HIS A 119 -1.74 -12.71 -48.85
C HIS A 119 -2.61 -11.67 -49.58
N ALA A 120 -3.94 -11.84 -49.61
CA ALA A 120 -4.87 -10.86 -50.16
C ALA A 120 -4.96 -9.57 -49.33
N SER A 121 -4.77 -9.68 -48.01
CA SER A 121 -4.77 -8.58 -47.04
C SER A 121 -3.40 -7.88 -46.93
N SER A 122 -2.36 -8.44 -47.54
CA SER A 122 -1.02 -7.86 -47.68
C SER A 122 -0.93 -6.78 -48.77
N SER A 123 -1.97 -6.60 -49.58
CA SER A 123 -2.00 -5.56 -50.62
C SER A 123 -2.00 -4.16 -49.98
N VAL A 124 -1.11 -3.28 -50.45
CA VAL A 124 -1.00 -1.90 -49.96
C VAL A 124 -2.33 -1.17 -50.25
N PRO A 125 -3.05 -0.66 -49.23
CA PRO A 125 -4.32 0.03 -49.45
C PRO A 125 -4.12 1.24 -50.37
N PRO A 126 -5.10 1.57 -51.25
CA PRO A 126 -4.96 2.64 -52.26
C PRO A 126 -4.56 4.01 -51.69
N LEU A 127 -4.96 4.29 -50.44
CA LEU A 127 -4.61 5.51 -49.71
C LEU A 127 -3.10 5.67 -49.40
N GLU A 128 -2.34 4.57 -49.37
CA GLU A 128 -0.89 4.60 -49.13
C GLU A 128 -0.07 4.65 -50.43
N GLN A 129 -0.69 4.50 -51.61
CA GLN A 129 0.07 4.38 -52.87
C GLN A 129 0.43 5.73 -53.50
N ALA A 130 -0.35 6.81 -53.29
CA ALA A 130 0.00 8.15 -53.78
C ALA A 130 -0.82 9.27 -53.10
N PRO A 131 -0.28 10.04 -52.13
CA PRO A 131 -0.93 11.25 -51.64
C PRO A 131 -0.93 12.38 -52.70
N GLU A 132 0.06 12.41 -53.60
CA GLU A 132 0.24 13.47 -54.60
C GLU A 132 -0.89 13.57 -55.65
N GLN A 133 -1.60 12.47 -55.94
CA GLN A 133 -2.75 12.50 -56.86
C GLN A 133 -4.08 12.82 -56.15
N TYR A 134 -4.16 12.61 -54.83
CA TYR A 134 -5.37 12.85 -54.05
C TYR A 134 -5.48 14.30 -53.55
N GLU A 135 -4.34 14.95 -53.26
CA GLU A 135 -4.31 16.35 -52.83
C GLU A 135 -4.66 17.33 -53.97
N ALA A 136 -4.39 16.98 -55.23
CA ALA A 136 -4.74 17.80 -56.39
C ALA A 136 -6.25 17.86 -56.69
N SER A 137 -7.08 17.01 -56.06
CA SER A 137 -8.51 16.86 -56.39
C SER A 137 -9.48 17.35 -55.30
N ARG A 138 -9.01 17.89 -54.17
CA ARG A 138 -9.90 18.43 -53.12
C ARG A 138 -10.37 19.85 -53.45
N LYS A 139 -11.55 19.97 -54.06
CA LYS A 139 -12.36 21.21 -53.97
C LYS A 139 -12.94 21.35 -52.54
N PRO A 140 -13.07 22.58 -52.01
CA PRO A 140 -13.64 22.79 -50.69
C PRO A 140 -15.17 22.69 -50.79
N ALA A 141 -15.75 21.66 -50.20
CA ALA A 141 -17.19 21.58 -49.99
C ALA A 141 -17.48 21.35 -48.50
N HIS A 142 -18.31 22.24 -47.96
CA HIS A 142 -18.77 22.31 -46.58
C HIS A 142 -19.45 21.03 -46.10
N THR A 143 -18.95 20.44 -44.99
CA THR A 143 -19.68 20.14 -43.73
C THR A 143 -18.79 19.24 -42.84
N PRO A 144 -18.55 19.58 -41.55
CA PRO A 144 -17.82 18.71 -40.64
C PRO A 144 -18.79 17.73 -39.99
N LEU A 145 -18.95 16.55 -40.59
CA LEU A 145 -19.32 15.36 -39.83
C LEU A 145 -18.01 14.76 -39.31
N GLU A 146 -17.88 14.70 -37.99
CA GLU A 146 -16.79 14.07 -37.25
C GLU A 146 -16.67 12.58 -37.61
N ALA A 147 -16.06 12.28 -38.75
CA ALA A 147 -15.52 10.97 -39.04
C ALA A 147 -14.14 10.90 -38.38
N ASN A 148 -14.00 10.06 -37.34
CA ASN A 148 -12.71 9.77 -36.73
C ASN A 148 -11.67 9.48 -37.82
N PRO A 149 -10.50 10.15 -37.83
CA PRO A 149 -9.50 9.96 -38.86
C PRO A 149 -9.07 8.49 -38.89
N VAL A 150 -9.05 7.91 -40.09
CA VAL A 150 -8.66 6.51 -40.32
C VAL A 150 -7.22 6.31 -39.84
N LYS A 151 -7.03 5.55 -38.77
CA LYS A 151 -5.69 5.22 -38.22
C LYS A 151 -4.91 4.34 -39.20
N THR A 152 -3.64 4.65 -39.36
CA THR A 152 -2.68 3.86 -40.16
C THR A 152 -2.20 2.62 -39.41
N LEU A 153 -1.61 1.63 -40.09
CA LEU A 153 -1.11 0.41 -39.44
C LEU A 153 -0.06 0.73 -38.36
N MET A 154 0.85 1.67 -38.61
CA MET A 154 1.81 2.18 -37.61
C MET A 154 1.11 2.76 -36.37
N GLU A 155 0.06 3.58 -36.56
CA GLU A 155 -0.69 4.17 -35.45
C GLU A 155 -1.44 3.11 -34.65
N GLU A 156 -2.15 2.21 -35.34
CA GLU A 156 -2.88 1.09 -34.72
C GLU A 156 -1.93 0.14 -33.97
N THR A 157 -0.77 -0.16 -34.54
CA THR A 157 0.26 -1.00 -33.89
C THR A 157 0.76 -0.35 -32.63
N SER A 158 1.09 0.94 -32.69
CA SER A 158 1.64 1.63 -31.54
C SER A 158 0.59 1.89 -30.46
N GLU A 159 -0.68 2.08 -30.81
CA GLU A 159 -1.80 2.13 -29.84
C GLU A 159 -2.04 0.78 -29.19
N THR A 160 -2.14 -0.30 -29.98
CA THR A 160 -2.31 -1.67 -29.47
C THR A 160 -1.14 -2.06 -28.56
N LEU A 161 0.09 -1.67 -28.91
CA LEU A 161 1.28 -1.88 -28.10
C LEU A 161 1.27 -1.02 -26.83
N SER A 162 0.78 0.22 -26.87
CA SER A 162 0.77 1.10 -25.68
C SER A 162 -0.38 0.82 -24.71
N GLU A 163 -1.53 0.36 -25.21
CA GLU A 163 -2.75 0.18 -24.41
C GLU A 163 -2.91 -1.25 -23.89
N THR A 164 -2.49 -2.26 -24.67
CA THR A 164 -2.81 -3.67 -24.39
C THR A 164 -1.55 -4.51 -24.13
N TRP A 165 -0.45 -4.24 -24.84
CA TRP A 165 0.76 -5.05 -24.79
C TRP A 165 1.99 -4.27 -24.30
N GLN A 166 1.75 -3.20 -23.54
CA GLN A 166 2.84 -2.41 -22.98
C GLN A 166 3.49 -3.25 -21.90
N ARG A 167 4.82 -3.31 -21.88
CA ARG A 167 5.52 -3.87 -20.74
C ARG A 167 5.14 -3.14 -19.45
N GLN A 168 5.28 -3.84 -18.34
CA GLN A 168 5.25 -3.22 -17.02
C GLN A 168 6.14 -1.98 -17.05
N ARG A 169 5.53 -0.83 -16.77
CA ARG A 169 6.25 0.43 -16.63
C ARG A 169 7.23 0.27 -15.48
N ILE A 170 8.35 0.98 -15.55
CA ILE A 170 9.24 1.12 -14.40
C ILE A 170 8.39 1.69 -13.24
N PRO A 171 8.23 0.96 -12.13
CA PRO A 171 7.39 1.39 -11.01
C PRO A 171 7.97 2.65 -10.37
N ALA A 172 7.12 3.42 -9.69
CA ALA A 172 7.64 4.49 -8.85
C ALA A 172 8.41 3.87 -7.68
N VAL A 173 9.36 4.60 -7.11
CA VAL A 173 10.07 4.13 -5.91
C VAL A 173 9.11 3.89 -4.75
N ASP A 174 8.06 4.69 -4.63
CA ASP A 174 7.06 4.50 -3.58
C ASP A 174 6.30 3.17 -3.77
N ASP A 175 5.99 2.78 -5.01
CA ASP A 175 5.40 1.46 -5.29
C ASP A 175 6.36 0.30 -4.93
N LEU A 176 7.68 0.50 -5.13
CA LEU A 176 8.69 -0.48 -4.75
C LEU A 176 8.86 -0.59 -3.23
N ILE A 177 8.69 0.52 -2.50
CA ILE A 177 8.71 0.53 -1.04
C ILE A 177 7.46 -0.18 -0.51
N ASP A 178 6.28 0.15 -1.02
CA ASP A 178 5.02 -0.46 -0.61
C ASP A 178 4.96 -1.97 -0.92
N ALA A 179 5.72 -2.42 -1.92
CA ALA A 179 5.85 -3.83 -2.29
C ALA A 179 7.00 -4.57 -1.56
N ASP A 180 7.68 -3.94 -0.60
CA ASP A 180 8.85 -4.49 0.13
C ASP A 180 10.06 -4.87 -0.77
N PHE A 181 10.20 -4.24 -1.94
CA PHE A 181 11.35 -4.43 -2.83
C PHE A 181 12.58 -3.59 -2.48
N VAL A 182 12.42 -2.60 -1.59
CA VAL A 182 13.49 -1.72 -1.13
C VAL A 182 13.69 -1.91 0.37
N LEU A 183 14.82 -2.51 0.73
CA LEU A 183 15.19 -2.83 2.11
C LEU A 183 16.41 -2.02 2.54
N PHE A 184 16.57 -1.82 3.84
CA PHE A 184 17.74 -1.17 4.43
C PHE A 184 18.36 -2.06 5.48
N ASP A 185 19.68 -2.18 5.45
CA ASP A 185 20.46 -2.73 6.54
C ASP A 185 20.31 -1.83 7.79
N ARG A 186 20.06 -2.45 8.94
CA ARG A 186 19.99 -1.78 10.26
C ARG A 186 21.30 -1.07 10.61
N SER A 187 22.42 -1.42 9.99
CA SER A 187 23.71 -0.74 10.15
C SER A 187 23.78 0.67 9.54
N LEU A 188 22.79 1.06 8.73
CA LEU A 188 22.73 2.37 8.10
C LEU A 188 22.06 3.41 8.99
N SER A 189 22.56 4.63 8.96
CA SER A 189 21.91 5.78 9.60
C SER A 189 20.74 6.29 8.75
N PRO A 190 19.72 6.94 9.36
CA PRO A 190 18.58 7.49 8.62
C PRO A 190 18.98 8.45 7.47
N ARG A 191 20.10 9.16 7.65
CA ARG A 191 20.65 10.06 6.61
C ARG A 191 21.20 9.28 5.42
N GLU A 192 21.88 8.17 5.66
CA GLU A 192 22.39 7.28 4.61
C GLU A 192 21.23 6.62 3.86
N CYS A 193 20.19 6.18 4.57
CA CYS A 193 18.97 5.65 3.96
C CYS A 193 18.28 6.69 3.06
N SER A 194 18.15 7.94 3.55
CA SER A 194 17.57 9.03 2.76
C SER A 194 18.36 9.30 1.47
N TYR A 195 19.69 9.30 1.56
CA TYR A 195 20.55 9.50 0.39
C TYR A 195 20.42 8.36 -0.63
N ALA A 196 20.35 7.12 -0.16
CA ALA A 196 20.13 5.95 -1.01
C ALA A 196 18.78 6.02 -1.74
N LEU A 197 17.71 6.43 -1.04
CA LEU A 197 16.38 6.63 -1.62
C LEU A 197 16.35 7.74 -2.68
N GLU A 198 16.98 8.88 -2.40
CA GLU A 198 17.10 9.97 -3.38
C GLU A 198 17.87 9.51 -4.62
N THR A 199 18.98 8.81 -4.40
CA THR A 199 19.80 8.24 -5.49
C THR A 199 19.02 7.23 -6.31
N LEU A 200 18.22 6.37 -5.67
CA LEU A 200 17.34 5.42 -6.33
C LEU A 200 16.26 6.14 -7.16
N ARG A 201 15.58 7.14 -6.59
CA ARG A 201 14.56 7.94 -7.30
C ARG A 201 15.11 8.61 -8.55
N GLU A 202 16.32 9.15 -8.48
CA GLU A 202 16.96 9.81 -9.61
C GLU A 202 17.40 8.81 -10.69
N LYS A 203 17.97 7.67 -10.27
CA LYS A 203 18.71 6.77 -11.17
C LYS A 203 17.92 5.54 -11.61
N LEU A 204 16.78 5.21 -11.01
CA LEU A 204 15.98 4.03 -11.31
C LEU A 204 15.72 3.81 -12.81
N PRO A 205 15.36 4.84 -13.62
CA PRO A 205 15.17 4.65 -15.06
C PRO A 205 16.41 4.15 -15.81
N GLN A 206 17.59 4.45 -15.28
CA GLN A 206 18.90 4.12 -15.87
C GLN A 206 19.51 2.85 -15.26
N MET A 207 18.93 2.32 -14.18
CA MET A 207 19.39 1.11 -13.49
C MET A 207 19.01 -0.18 -14.20
N GLN A 208 18.45 -0.12 -15.42
CA GLN A 208 18.06 -1.30 -16.20
C GLN A 208 17.14 -2.24 -15.42
N TYR A 209 16.05 -1.68 -14.87
CA TYR A 209 15.08 -2.37 -14.01
C TYR A 209 14.67 -3.75 -14.55
N GLU A 210 14.51 -3.90 -15.87
CA GLU A 210 14.20 -5.16 -16.54
C GLU A 210 15.16 -6.32 -16.23
N LYS A 211 16.39 -6.03 -15.76
CA LYS A 211 17.37 -7.06 -15.38
C LYS A 211 17.22 -7.56 -13.94
N TRP A 212 16.52 -6.83 -13.08
CA TRP A 212 16.41 -7.12 -11.64
C TRP A 212 15.01 -6.87 -11.06
N TYR A 213 13.98 -6.66 -11.89
CA TYR A 213 12.61 -6.31 -11.47
C TYR A 213 11.91 -7.30 -10.51
N GLU A 214 12.39 -8.54 -10.43
CA GLU A 214 11.90 -9.58 -9.52
C GLU A 214 12.83 -9.80 -8.31
N THR A 215 13.86 -8.97 -8.17
CA THR A 215 14.89 -9.13 -7.16
C THR A 215 14.90 -7.89 -6.26
N PRO A 216 14.52 -8.03 -4.98
CA PRO A 216 14.59 -6.93 -4.03
C PRO A 216 16.03 -6.39 -3.89
N ILE A 217 16.14 -5.09 -3.64
CA ILE A 217 17.41 -4.42 -3.36
C ILE A 217 17.46 -4.12 -1.87
N MET A 218 18.55 -4.51 -1.22
CA MET A 218 18.88 -4.10 0.14
C MET A 218 20.05 -3.12 0.13
N PHE A 219 19.83 -1.91 0.64
CA PHE A 219 20.90 -0.95 0.82
C PHE A 219 21.71 -1.28 2.06
N GLY A 220 23.02 -1.45 1.88
CA GLY A 220 23.99 -1.77 2.93
C GLY A 220 25.31 -1.02 2.73
N ARG A 221 26.42 -1.67 3.11
CA ARG A 221 27.78 -1.08 3.04
C ARG A 221 28.57 -1.53 1.80
N GLN A 222 28.19 -2.63 1.18
CA GLN A 222 28.93 -3.25 0.09
C GLN A 222 28.01 -3.92 -0.93
N TYR A 223 28.57 -4.28 -2.08
CA TYR A 223 27.89 -5.12 -3.05
C TYR A 223 28.02 -6.58 -2.65
N ALA A 224 26.89 -7.26 -2.53
CA ALA A 224 26.84 -8.69 -2.22
C ALA A 224 25.54 -9.31 -2.76
N LEU A 225 25.53 -10.64 -2.89
CA LEU A 225 24.34 -11.40 -3.23
C LEU A 225 23.95 -12.22 -2.01
N GLY A 226 22.74 -12.00 -1.51
CA GLY A 226 22.15 -12.82 -0.45
C GLY A 226 22.91 -12.87 0.87
N GLU A 227 23.66 -11.81 1.22
CA GLU A 227 24.48 -11.77 2.45
C GLU A 227 23.64 -11.93 3.72
N PHE A 228 22.44 -11.33 3.72
CA PHE A 228 21.53 -11.32 4.87
C PHE A 228 20.19 -12.01 4.58
N VAL A 229 19.70 -11.92 3.34
CA VAL A 229 18.41 -12.45 2.91
C VAL A 229 18.57 -13.13 1.57
N HIS A 230 18.17 -14.40 1.46
CA HIS A 230 18.24 -15.14 0.20
C HIS A 230 17.43 -14.42 -0.90
N GLY A 231 18.00 -14.34 -2.11
CA GLY A 231 17.33 -13.74 -3.27
C GLY A 231 17.34 -12.21 -3.31
N VAL A 232 18.09 -11.56 -2.43
CA VAL A 232 18.22 -10.10 -2.38
C VAL A 232 19.59 -9.68 -2.87
N VAL A 233 19.64 -8.56 -3.61
CA VAL A 233 20.89 -7.94 -4.03
C VAL A 233 21.23 -6.82 -3.05
N SER A 234 22.37 -6.96 -2.38
CA SER A 234 22.90 -5.92 -1.50
C SER A 234 23.69 -4.89 -2.30
N VAL A 235 23.39 -3.62 -2.07
CA VAL A 235 23.96 -2.47 -2.79
C VAL A 235 24.45 -1.44 -1.77
N PRO A 236 25.64 -0.85 -1.91
CA PRO A 236 26.08 0.19 -0.99
C PRO A 236 25.16 1.42 -1.06
N TRP A 237 24.82 2.02 0.08
CA TRP A 237 23.92 3.19 0.15
C TRP A 237 24.37 4.38 -0.72
N ASN A 238 25.68 4.50 -0.99
CA ASN A 238 26.29 5.54 -1.83
C ASN A 238 26.69 5.04 -3.24
N PHE A 239 25.98 4.05 -3.78
CA PHE A 239 26.32 3.42 -5.05
C PHE A 239 26.43 4.38 -6.23
N GLN A 240 27.34 4.05 -7.15
CA GLN A 240 27.42 4.68 -8.45
C GLN A 240 26.70 3.83 -9.49
N LEU A 241 26.02 4.49 -10.44
CA LEU A 241 25.22 3.79 -11.45
C LEU A 241 26.06 2.81 -12.29
N ARG A 242 27.28 3.23 -12.66
CA ARG A 242 28.18 2.40 -13.47
C ARG A 242 28.58 1.12 -12.74
N ASP A 243 28.88 1.23 -11.45
CA ASP A 243 29.30 0.10 -10.63
C ASP A 243 28.11 -0.84 -10.37
N PHE A 244 26.92 -0.29 -10.15
CA PHE A 244 25.69 -1.07 -10.02
C PHE A 244 25.39 -1.87 -11.30
N VAL A 245 25.35 -1.20 -12.46
CA VAL A 245 25.07 -1.88 -13.74
C VAL A 245 26.12 -2.96 -14.02
N LYS A 246 27.39 -2.64 -13.79
CA LYS A 246 28.48 -3.62 -13.93
C LYS A 246 28.29 -4.82 -13.00
N PHE A 247 27.96 -4.58 -11.73
CA PHE A 247 27.73 -5.64 -10.75
C PHE A 247 26.57 -6.56 -11.15
N ILE A 248 25.43 -5.99 -11.59
CA ILE A 248 24.29 -6.78 -12.07
C ILE A 248 24.64 -7.59 -13.31
N ASP A 249 25.41 -7.02 -14.24
CA ASP A 249 25.83 -7.73 -15.45
C ASP A 249 26.82 -8.87 -15.16
N GLU A 250 27.77 -8.66 -14.25
CA GLU A 250 28.75 -9.68 -13.84
C GLU A 250 28.10 -10.84 -13.06
N ASN A 251 27.06 -10.54 -12.28
CA ASN A 251 26.42 -11.52 -11.38
C ASN A 251 25.06 -12.03 -11.89
N ARG A 252 24.74 -11.75 -13.16
CA ARG A 252 23.42 -12.04 -13.73
C ARG A 252 23.03 -13.52 -13.60
N GLU A 253 23.95 -14.43 -13.88
CA GLU A 253 23.68 -15.87 -13.81
C GLU A 253 23.42 -16.30 -12.36
N THR A 254 24.23 -15.83 -11.41
CA THR A 254 24.05 -16.14 -9.98
C THR A 254 22.74 -15.58 -9.42
N ILE A 255 22.33 -14.37 -9.83
CA ILE A 255 21.03 -13.78 -9.44
C ILE A 255 19.89 -14.66 -9.98
N LEU A 256 19.99 -15.13 -11.23
CA LEU A 256 18.99 -16.01 -11.83
C LEU A 256 18.92 -17.37 -11.15
N GLU A 257 20.06 -17.98 -10.81
CA GLU A 257 20.13 -19.24 -10.09
C GLU A 257 19.52 -19.13 -8.68
N ALA A 258 19.88 -18.07 -7.94
CA ALA A 258 19.32 -17.80 -6.61
C ALA A 258 17.80 -17.60 -6.68
N LYS A 259 17.31 -16.89 -7.70
CA LYS A 259 15.89 -16.72 -7.95
C LYS A 259 15.20 -18.07 -8.21
N GLN A 260 15.74 -18.86 -9.13
CA GLN A 260 15.15 -20.16 -9.47
C GLN A 260 15.09 -21.08 -8.24
N ALA A 261 16.14 -21.09 -7.44
CA ALA A 261 16.18 -21.86 -6.19
C ALA A 261 15.09 -21.43 -5.21
N LEU A 262 14.83 -20.12 -5.06
CA LEU A 262 13.75 -19.61 -4.21
C LEU A 262 12.36 -19.95 -4.75
N GLU A 263 12.14 -19.81 -6.05
CA GLU A 263 10.87 -20.23 -6.67
C GLU A 263 10.62 -21.73 -6.45
N ASP A 264 11.66 -22.56 -6.55
CA ASP A 264 11.55 -24.00 -6.35
C ASP A 264 11.30 -24.36 -4.88
N ILE A 265 11.93 -23.66 -3.93
CA ILE A 265 11.63 -23.79 -2.49
C ILE A 265 10.17 -23.37 -2.21
N GLY A 266 9.74 -22.21 -2.72
CA GLY A 266 8.38 -21.72 -2.55
C GLY A 266 7.35 -22.71 -3.10
N LYS A 267 7.56 -23.23 -4.32
CA LYS A 267 6.71 -24.28 -4.91
C LYS A 267 6.66 -25.53 -4.04
N ARG A 268 7.78 -25.98 -3.49
CA ARG A 268 7.83 -27.16 -2.61
C ARG A 268 7.10 -26.91 -1.30
N ILE A 269 7.25 -25.74 -0.69
CA ILE A 269 6.52 -25.38 0.54
C ILE A 269 5.02 -25.42 0.26
N GLU A 270 4.55 -24.70 -0.77
CA GLU A 270 3.13 -24.67 -1.16
C GLU A 270 2.57 -26.05 -1.46
N GLN A 271 3.31 -26.89 -2.20
CA GLN A 271 2.92 -28.27 -2.47
C GLN A 271 2.78 -29.10 -1.19
N ASN A 272 3.74 -28.98 -0.27
CA ASN A 272 3.70 -29.71 1.00
C ASN A 272 2.54 -29.23 1.89
N ILE A 273 2.32 -27.92 1.99
CA ILE A 273 1.20 -27.34 2.75
C ILE A 273 -0.13 -27.85 2.17
N THR A 274 -0.29 -27.72 0.85
CA THR A 274 -1.50 -28.15 0.15
C THR A 274 -1.79 -29.64 0.40
N GLN A 275 -0.76 -30.50 0.29
CA GLN A 275 -0.90 -31.94 0.54
C GLN A 275 -1.32 -32.24 1.99
N LEU A 276 -0.70 -31.59 2.97
CA LEU A 276 -1.04 -31.75 4.38
C LEU A 276 -2.47 -31.28 4.68
N CYS A 277 -2.85 -30.10 4.19
CA CYS A 277 -4.18 -29.55 4.40
C CYS A 277 -5.25 -30.48 3.82
N TYR A 278 -5.05 -31.02 2.62
CA TYR A 278 -5.99 -31.99 2.04
C TYR A 278 -5.99 -33.34 2.75
N ALA A 279 -4.81 -33.86 3.13
CA ALA A 279 -4.71 -35.17 3.77
C ALA A 279 -5.32 -35.18 5.16
N CYS A 280 -5.16 -34.08 5.91
CA CYS A 280 -5.55 -33.96 7.32
C CYS A 280 -6.80 -33.09 7.56
N ASP A 281 -7.47 -32.59 6.51
CA ASP A 281 -8.60 -31.65 6.63
C ASP A 281 -8.24 -30.42 7.51
N LEU A 282 -7.04 -29.88 7.33
CA LEU A 282 -6.57 -28.68 8.05
C LEU A 282 -7.02 -27.40 7.33
N ASP A 283 -7.18 -26.33 8.09
CA ASP A 283 -7.51 -25.02 7.53
C ASP A 283 -6.29 -24.40 6.81
N ASP A 284 -5.12 -24.41 7.46
CA ASP A 284 -3.86 -23.93 6.88
C ASP A 284 -2.63 -24.37 7.71
N ILE A 285 -1.43 -24.17 7.17
CA ILE A 285 -0.16 -24.30 7.89
C ILE A 285 0.58 -22.96 7.91
N LEU A 286 0.78 -22.44 9.12
CA LEU A 286 1.51 -21.21 9.39
C LEU A 286 3.00 -21.50 9.54
N ILE A 287 3.85 -20.60 9.06
CA ILE A 287 5.31 -20.73 9.17
C ILE A 287 5.86 -19.49 9.88
N SER A 288 6.48 -19.72 11.04
CA SER A 288 7.09 -18.67 11.89
C SER A 288 8.62 -18.80 11.94
N CYS A 289 9.22 -19.48 10.96
CA CYS A 289 10.66 -19.72 10.87
C CYS A 289 11.15 -19.64 9.42
N GLY A 290 12.47 -19.70 9.21
CA GLY A 290 13.06 -19.64 7.86
C GLY A 290 12.61 -20.78 6.94
N HIS A 291 12.35 -20.45 5.67
CA HIS A 291 11.79 -21.35 4.65
C HIS A 291 12.52 -22.70 4.48
N THR A 292 13.85 -22.71 4.64
CA THR A 292 14.63 -23.95 4.52
C THR A 292 14.37 -24.90 5.70
N ARG A 293 14.22 -24.36 6.91
CA ARG A 293 13.93 -25.15 8.11
C ARG A 293 12.49 -25.62 8.12
N SER A 294 11.56 -24.74 7.72
CA SER A 294 10.14 -25.10 7.62
C SER A 294 9.91 -26.24 6.64
N LEU A 295 10.66 -26.27 5.52
CA LEU A 295 10.55 -27.34 4.53
C LEU A 295 10.89 -28.72 5.11
N ALA A 296 11.94 -28.82 5.93
CA ALA A 296 12.31 -30.08 6.58
C ALA A 296 11.20 -30.57 7.53
N ALA A 297 10.62 -29.66 8.33
CA ALA A 297 9.49 -29.99 9.19
C ALA A 297 8.25 -30.41 8.40
N LEU A 298 7.94 -29.73 7.29
CA LEU A 298 6.83 -30.08 6.40
C LEU A 298 7.00 -31.48 5.80
N GLU A 299 8.21 -31.85 5.39
CA GLU A 299 8.51 -33.18 4.86
C GLU A 299 8.32 -34.28 5.92
N VAL A 300 8.74 -34.01 7.16
CA VAL A 300 8.48 -34.91 8.31
C VAL A 300 6.99 -35.05 8.57
N LEU A 301 6.22 -33.96 8.57
CA LEU A 301 4.77 -34.02 8.73
C LEU A 301 4.11 -34.81 7.59
N ASN A 302 4.52 -34.59 6.34
CA ASN A 302 3.97 -35.30 5.17
C ASN A 302 4.27 -36.80 5.22
N GLY A 303 5.47 -37.18 5.65
CA GLY A 303 5.85 -38.57 5.88
C GLY A 303 5.01 -39.27 6.95
N ASN A 304 4.34 -38.52 7.84
CA ASN A 304 3.53 -39.04 8.95
C ASN A 304 2.03 -38.66 8.85
N THR A 305 1.54 -38.32 7.66
CA THR A 305 0.13 -37.97 7.40
C THR A 305 -0.88 -38.96 7.99
N TYR A 306 -0.61 -40.27 7.88
CA TYR A 306 -1.46 -41.30 8.48
C TYR A 306 -1.56 -41.18 10.01
N VAL A 307 -0.45 -40.89 10.68
CA VAL A 307 -0.40 -40.72 12.14
C VAL A 307 -1.17 -39.46 12.53
N LEU A 308 -0.94 -38.35 11.82
CA LEU A 308 -1.66 -37.08 12.03
C LEU A 308 -3.18 -37.28 11.91
N ASN A 309 -3.64 -37.96 10.86
CA ASN A 309 -5.06 -38.29 10.68
C ASN A 309 -5.61 -39.13 11.82
N SER A 310 -4.86 -40.16 12.25
CA SER A 310 -5.30 -41.05 13.33
C SER A 310 -5.41 -40.36 14.69
N THR A 311 -4.73 -39.22 14.87
CA THR A 311 -4.75 -38.44 16.11
C THR A 311 -5.94 -37.48 16.21
N GLY A 312 -6.67 -37.27 15.11
CA GLY A 312 -7.81 -36.34 15.07
C GLY A 312 -7.38 -34.88 14.93
N LEU A 313 -6.27 -34.61 14.26
CA LEU A 313 -5.91 -33.26 13.82
C LEU A 313 -6.71 -32.90 12.56
N GLU A 314 -7.91 -32.37 12.76
CA GLU A 314 -8.82 -31.91 11.69
C GLU A 314 -9.38 -30.53 12.06
N LYS A 315 -9.65 -29.71 11.04
CA LYS A 315 -10.28 -28.38 11.12
C LYS A 315 -9.57 -27.42 12.07
N MET A 316 -8.25 -27.42 11.99
CA MET A 316 -7.34 -26.60 12.80
C MET A 316 -6.18 -26.13 11.92
N CYS A 317 -5.43 -25.13 12.40
CA CYS A 317 -4.14 -24.78 11.81
C CYS A 317 -2.98 -25.37 12.62
N ILE A 318 -1.90 -25.66 11.90
CA ILE A 318 -0.60 -26.01 12.48
C ILE A 318 0.37 -24.87 12.19
N GLU A 319 1.16 -24.49 13.17
CA GLU A 319 2.24 -23.52 13.04
C GLU A 319 3.59 -24.21 13.17
N ILE A 320 4.51 -23.94 12.26
CA ILE A 320 5.89 -24.37 12.34
C ILE A 320 6.70 -23.29 13.05
N GLY A 321 7.04 -23.55 14.31
CA GLY A 321 7.76 -22.64 15.20
C GLY A 321 9.02 -23.26 15.81
N GLU A 322 9.33 -22.91 17.06
CA GLU A 322 10.56 -23.36 17.74
C GLU A 322 10.37 -24.53 18.69
N PHE A 323 9.16 -24.75 19.21
CA PHE A 323 8.87 -25.78 20.21
C PHE A 323 7.49 -26.39 20.00
N PHE A 324 7.25 -27.54 20.63
CA PHE A 324 5.92 -28.13 20.70
C PHE A 324 5.05 -27.35 21.69
N GLY A 325 3.91 -26.86 21.21
CA GLY A 325 3.02 -26.05 22.04
C GLY A 325 1.67 -25.80 21.41
N PHE A 326 0.90 -24.92 22.04
CA PHE A 326 -0.41 -24.50 21.55
C PHE A 326 -0.58 -23.02 21.78
N ARG A 327 -1.14 -22.33 20.80
CA ARG A 327 -1.68 -20.99 21.01
C ARG A 327 -3.04 -21.09 21.71
N LYS A 328 -3.39 -20.04 22.46
CA LYS A 328 -4.66 -19.96 23.19
C LYS A 328 -5.89 -19.94 22.25
N ASN A 329 -5.71 -19.46 21.02
CA ASN A 329 -6.72 -19.49 19.97
C ASN A 329 -6.90 -20.89 19.33
N GLY A 330 -6.18 -21.91 19.79
CA GLY A 330 -6.32 -23.28 19.34
C GLY A 330 -5.39 -23.70 18.19
N VAL A 331 -4.44 -22.86 17.76
CA VAL A 331 -3.41 -23.26 16.78
C VAL A 331 -2.38 -24.18 17.46
N LEU A 332 -2.03 -25.29 16.80
CA LEU A 332 -1.00 -26.22 17.26
C LEU A 332 0.38 -25.76 16.78
N ILE A 333 1.38 -25.73 17.65
CA ILE A 333 2.76 -25.39 17.28
C ILE A 333 3.62 -26.66 17.25
N VAL A 334 4.33 -26.84 16.13
CA VAL A 334 5.29 -27.92 15.89
C VAL A 334 6.67 -27.28 15.64
N PRO A 335 7.75 -27.77 16.26
CA PRO A 335 9.06 -27.19 16.06
C PRO A 335 9.62 -27.49 14.66
N HIS A 336 10.41 -26.58 14.12
CA HIS A 336 11.03 -26.72 12.80
C HIS A 336 12.10 -27.83 12.72
N ASP A 337 12.67 -28.24 13.85
CA ASP A 337 13.63 -29.35 13.97
C ASP A 337 12.98 -30.67 14.38
N VAL A 338 11.66 -30.79 14.20
CA VAL A 338 10.88 -31.98 14.53
C VAL A 338 11.42 -33.23 13.81
N ASN A 339 11.53 -34.33 14.56
CA ASN A 339 11.77 -35.66 14.01
C ASN A 339 10.58 -36.61 14.26
N ASN A 340 10.58 -37.75 13.58
CA ASN A 340 9.50 -38.73 13.68
C ASN A 340 9.24 -39.20 15.11
N ALA A 341 10.30 -39.46 15.90
CA ALA A 341 10.15 -39.97 17.26
C ALA A 341 9.55 -38.92 18.19
N SER A 342 10.01 -37.67 18.12
CA SER A 342 9.47 -36.56 18.91
C SER A 342 8.03 -36.22 18.51
N LEU A 343 7.71 -36.28 17.21
CA LEU A 343 6.36 -36.06 16.71
C LEU A 343 5.38 -37.11 17.23
N ILE A 344 5.72 -38.40 17.09
CA ILE A 344 4.85 -39.50 17.56
C ILE A 344 4.63 -39.40 19.07
N ALA A 345 5.69 -39.20 19.86
CA ALA A 345 5.58 -39.06 21.31
C ALA A 345 4.68 -37.88 21.72
N PHE A 346 4.79 -36.76 21.00
CA PHE A 346 3.95 -35.58 21.24
C PHE A 346 2.48 -35.83 20.89
N LEU A 347 2.21 -36.47 19.76
CA LEU A 347 0.85 -36.82 19.32
C LEU A 347 0.19 -37.86 20.24
N GLU A 348 0.93 -38.84 20.74
CA GLU A 348 0.43 -39.81 21.73
C GLU A 348 0.07 -39.12 23.04
N LYS A 349 0.90 -38.18 23.51
CA LYS A 349 0.61 -37.36 24.69
C LYS A 349 -0.67 -36.55 24.49
N LEU A 350 -0.85 -35.94 23.32
CA LEU A 350 -2.05 -35.21 22.96
C LEU A 350 -3.31 -36.07 22.98
N ARG A 351 -3.21 -37.29 22.42
CA ARG A 351 -4.30 -38.26 22.42
C ARG A 351 -4.66 -38.71 23.84
N SER A 352 -3.66 -38.99 24.66
CA SER A 352 -3.86 -39.45 26.05
C SER A 352 -4.51 -38.41 26.97
N THR A 353 -4.30 -37.12 26.68
CA THR A 353 -4.78 -36.00 27.51
C THR A 353 -6.08 -35.38 27.00
N ASN A 354 -6.61 -35.86 25.85
CA ASN A 354 -7.81 -35.35 25.17
C ASN A 354 -7.81 -33.82 24.93
N GLN A 355 -6.64 -33.19 24.91
CA GLN A 355 -6.47 -31.74 24.76
C GLN A 355 -6.88 -31.22 23.38
N LEU A 356 -6.79 -32.09 22.36
CA LEU A 356 -7.13 -31.76 20.97
C LEU A 356 -8.58 -31.31 20.79
N SER A 357 -9.53 -31.96 21.48
CA SER A 357 -10.94 -31.60 21.38
C SER A 357 -11.22 -30.18 21.91
N ALA A 358 -10.61 -29.83 23.04
CA ALA A 358 -10.71 -28.50 23.63
C ALA A 358 -10.04 -27.42 22.75
N LEU A 359 -8.88 -27.74 22.15
CA LEU A 359 -8.20 -26.83 21.23
C LEU A 359 -9.01 -26.57 19.97
N ARG A 360 -9.62 -27.61 19.39
CA ARG A 360 -10.50 -27.48 18.23
C ARG A 360 -11.72 -26.61 18.53
N GLN A 361 -12.31 -26.77 19.72
CA GLN A 361 -13.43 -25.92 20.14
C GLN A 361 -13.00 -24.46 20.27
N LYS A 362 -11.82 -24.19 20.84
CA LYS A 362 -11.24 -22.84 20.93
C LYS A 362 -10.99 -22.24 19.54
N TYR A 363 -10.42 -23.02 18.63
CA TYR A 363 -10.18 -22.58 17.25
C TYR A 363 -11.47 -22.25 16.50
N GLY A 364 -12.49 -23.12 16.61
CA GLY A 364 -13.81 -22.85 16.02
C GLY A 364 -14.50 -21.61 16.61
N ALA A 365 -14.37 -21.39 17.92
CA ALA A 365 -14.87 -20.19 18.59
C ALA A 365 -14.13 -18.92 18.12
N ALA A 366 -12.79 -18.97 18.02
CA ALA A 366 -11.97 -17.86 17.54
C ALA A 366 -12.35 -17.47 16.11
N LYS A 367 -12.46 -18.45 15.19
CA LYS A 367 -12.90 -18.23 13.80
C LYS A 367 -14.26 -17.56 13.74
N THR A 368 -15.22 -18.05 14.51
CA THR A 368 -16.57 -17.47 14.59
C THR A 368 -16.54 -16.02 15.08
N MET A 369 -15.72 -15.71 16.10
CA MET A 369 -15.60 -14.35 16.62
C MET A 369 -14.92 -13.39 15.63
N ILE A 370 -13.89 -13.85 14.91
CA ILE A 370 -13.20 -13.07 13.87
C ILE A 370 -14.17 -12.75 12.71
N ASP A 371 -14.94 -13.74 12.26
CA ASP A 371 -15.92 -13.58 11.19
C ASP A 371 -17.02 -12.59 11.59
N GLN A 372 -17.55 -12.73 12.81
CA GLN A 372 -18.55 -11.79 13.35
C GLN A 372 -17.99 -10.37 13.48
N THR A 373 -16.77 -10.23 14.01
CA THR A 373 -16.11 -8.92 14.15
C THR A 373 -15.93 -8.27 12.79
N SER A 374 -15.38 -9.00 11.82
CA SER A 374 -15.16 -8.51 10.45
C SER A 374 -16.46 -8.11 9.76
N SER A 375 -17.55 -8.88 9.94
CA SER A 375 -18.86 -8.53 9.40
C SER A 375 -19.42 -7.24 10.01
N LEU A 376 -19.38 -7.11 11.33
CA LEU A 376 -19.87 -5.91 12.02
C LEU A 376 -19.08 -4.65 11.63
N LEU A 377 -17.76 -4.75 11.52
CA LEU A 377 -16.92 -3.63 11.10
C LEU A 377 -17.16 -3.25 9.64
N ARG A 378 -17.48 -4.21 8.76
CA ARG A 378 -17.89 -3.94 7.37
C ARG A 378 -19.21 -3.18 7.32
N GLU A 379 -20.22 -3.65 8.06
CA GLU A 379 -21.52 -2.96 8.14
C GLU A 379 -21.39 -1.54 8.70
N PHE A 380 -20.53 -1.34 9.71
CA PHE A 380 -20.23 -0.03 10.26
C PHE A 380 -19.56 0.86 9.21
N ARG A 381 -18.60 0.32 8.45
CA ARG A 381 -17.93 1.04 7.36
C ARG A 381 -18.91 1.48 6.28
N GLU A 382 -19.88 0.64 5.91
CA GLU A 382 -20.91 0.96 4.92
C GLU A 382 -21.86 2.06 5.40
N THR A 383 -22.24 2.01 6.69
CA THR A 383 -23.20 2.93 7.31
C THR A 383 -22.58 4.30 7.60
N VAL A 384 -21.45 4.32 8.30
CA VAL A 384 -20.82 5.56 8.81
C VAL A 384 -19.87 6.18 7.79
N LYS A 385 -19.20 5.35 6.98
CA LYS A 385 -18.15 5.73 6.01
C LYS A 385 -16.96 6.48 6.63
N PRO A 386 -16.28 5.91 7.64
CA PRO A 386 -15.06 6.48 8.19
C PRO A 386 -13.89 6.37 7.18
N LYS A 387 -12.80 7.12 7.42
CA LYS A 387 -11.54 6.97 6.66
C LYS A 387 -10.99 5.55 6.79
N GLY A 388 -11.04 5.00 8.01
CA GLY A 388 -10.49 3.70 8.34
C GLY A 388 -11.05 3.18 9.66
N ILE A 389 -10.91 1.88 9.87
CA ILE A 389 -11.25 1.19 11.11
C ILE A 389 -10.10 0.25 11.40
N ASP A 390 -9.55 0.33 12.60
CA ASP A 390 -8.47 -0.51 13.06
C ASP A 390 -8.82 -1.14 14.41
N ALA A 391 -9.19 -2.41 14.35
CA ALA A 391 -9.45 -3.24 15.53
C ALA A 391 -8.29 -4.22 15.81
N PHE A 392 -7.19 -4.13 15.04
CA PHE A 392 -6.18 -5.19 14.98
C PHE A 392 -4.79 -4.82 15.47
N THR A 393 -4.48 -3.54 15.60
CA THR A 393 -3.18 -3.07 16.12
C THR A 393 -2.97 -3.31 17.61
N MET A 394 -4.02 -3.22 18.43
CA MET A 394 -3.88 -3.40 19.87
C MET A 394 -3.99 -4.87 20.31
N ASP A 395 -3.15 -5.23 21.29
CA ASP A 395 -3.19 -6.53 21.94
C ASP A 395 -4.42 -6.69 22.83
N CYS A 396 -5.42 -7.39 22.30
CA CYS A 396 -6.70 -7.63 22.95
C CYS A 396 -7.31 -8.96 22.47
N THR A 397 -8.17 -9.54 23.31
CA THR A 397 -8.82 -10.82 23.03
C THR A 397 -9.86 -10.67 21.91
N TYR A 398 -10.19 -11.78 21.23
CA TYR A 398 -11.28 -11.77 20.23
C TYR A 398 -12.63 -11.33 20.81
N SER A 399 -12.90 -11.66 22.08
CA SER A 399 -14.11 -11.23 22.76
C SER A 399 -14.17 -9.70 22.95
N GLN A 400 -13.05 -9.07 23.29
CA GLN A 400 -12.95 -7.61 23.41
C GLN A 400 -13.14 -6.92 22.07
N ARG A 401 -12.52 -7.41 21.00
CA ARG A 401 -12.71 -6.89 19.63
C ARG A 401 -14.15 -7.01 19.18
N LEU A 402 -14.77 -8.16 19.44
CA LEU A 402 -16.16 -8.40 19.10
C LEU A 402 -17.11 -7.48 19.89
N ALA A 403 -16.85 -7.27 21.18
CA ALA A 403 -17.63 -6.34 22.01
C ALA A 403 -17.54 -4.90 21.46
N TRP A 404 -16.33 -4.46 21.14
CA TRP A 404 -16.09 -3.16 20.52
C TRP A 404 -16.82 -2.98 19.18
N ALA A 405 -16.72 -3.98 18.30
CA ALA A 405 -17.38 -3.96 17.00
C ALA A 405 -18.91 -3.96 17.12
N LYS A 406 -19.47 -4.71 18.09
CA LYS A 406 -20.91 -4.72 18.38
C LYS A 406 -21.38 -3.33 18.83
N GLU A 407 -20.65 -2.69 19.74
CA GLU A 407 -21.02 -1.39 20.28
C GLU A 407 -20.95 -0.28 19.22
N LEU A 408 -19.90 -0.30 18.39
CA LEU A 408 -19.80 0.60 17.23
C LEU A 408 -20.98 0.42 16.28
N GLN A 409 -21.29 -0.83 15.92
CA GLN A 409 -22.36 -1.13 14.99
C GLN A 409 -23.75 -0.79 15.58
N HIS A 410 -23.96 -1.02 16.87
CA HIS A 410 -25.19 -0.65 17.58
C HIS A 410 -25.48 0.85 17.46
N ASN A 411 -24.44 1.68 17.54
CA ASN A 411 -24.57 3.14 17.48
C ASN A 411 -24.33 3.73 16.08
N ALA A 412 -24.10 2.89 15.05
CA ALA A 412 -23.72 3.31 13.71
C ALA A 412 -24.70 4.33 13.10
N ALA A 413 -26.01 4.07 13.19
CA ALA A 413 -27.03 4.95 12.60
C ALA A 413 -27.04 6.36 13.20
N ARG A 414 -26.75 6.47 14.51
CA ARG A 414 -26.69 7.75 15.23
C ARG A 414 -25.41 8.51 14.90
N ILE A 415 -24.30 7.78 14.77
CA ILE A 415 -23.00 8.33 14.38
C ILE A 415 -23.00 8.77 12.90
N ALA A 416 -23.72 8.06 12.02
CA ALA A 416 -23.74 8.27 10.57
C ALA A 416 -24.32 9.61 10.10
N VAL A 417 -25.04 10.32 10.97
CA VAL A 417 -25.55 11.68 10.73
C VAL A 417 -24.41 12.67 10.42
N TYR A 418 -23.23 12.37 10.95
CA TYR A 418 -22.01 13.16 10.86
C TYR A 418 -21.05 12.64 9.76
N ASP A 419 -20.18 13.51 9.26
CA ASP A 419 -19.15 13.15 8.28
C ASP A 419 -17.85 12.67 8.94
N TRP A 420 -17.57 11.37 8.83
CA TRP A 420 -16.38 10.72 9.39
C TRP A 420 -15.34 10.35 8.35
N THR A 421 -15.49 10.77 7.09
CA THR A 421 -14.62 10.37 5.97
C THR A 421 -13.15 10.70 6.17
N ALA A 422 -12.84 11.65 7.07
CA ALA A 422 -11.48 12.02 7.42
C ALA A 422 -10.94 11.35 8.71
N PHE A 423 -11.79 10.65 9.46
CA PHE A 423 -11.48 10.07 10.78
C PHE A 423 -11.25 8.56 10.72
N THR A 424 -10.24 8.09 11.46
CA THR A 424 -9.99 6.66 11.70
C THR A 424 -10.51 6.25 13.08
N PHE A 425 -11.29 5.18 13.15
CA PHE A 425 -11.72 4.56 14.41
C PHE A 425 -10.74 3.47 14.82
N ILE A 426 -10.20 3.54 16.03
CA ILE A 426 -9.15 2.65 16.52
C ILE A 426 -9.62 2.03 17.83
N LEU A 427 -9.42 0.72 18.00
CA LEU A 427 -9.57 0.06 19.29
C LEU A 427 -8.36 0.40 20.15
N GLY A 428 -8.56 1.09 21.26
CA GLY A 428 -7.45 1.57 22.10
C GLY A 428 -7.92 2.28 23.36
N PRO A 429 -7.00 2.86 24.16
CA PRO A 429 -7.39 3.73 25.27
C PRO A 429 -8.23 4.90 24.75
N LEU A 430 -9.18 5.38 25.57
CA LEU A 430 -10.08 6.46 25.18
C LEU A 430 -9.28 7.74 24.83
N ASP A 431 -9.29 8.11 23.56
CA ASP A 431 -8.66 9.34 23.06
C ASP A 431 -9.38 9.81 21.79
N VAL A 432 -9.76 11.08 21.73
CA VAL A 432 -10.44 11.66 20.57
C VAL A 432 -9.69 12.90 20.12
N SER A 433 -8.88 12.75 19.07
CA SER A 433 -8.14 13.85 18.48
C SER A 433 -8.86 14.39 17.26
N TRP A 434 -9.52 15.54 17.45
CA TRP A 434 -10.16 16.28 16.36
C TRP A 434 -9.15 16.87 15.38
N THR A 435 -7.91 17.12 15.82
CA THR A 435 -6.82 17.69 15.00
C THR A 435 -6.16 16.63 14.13
N GLU A 436 -5.80 15.48 14.73
CA GLU A 436 -5.15 14.37 14.03
C GLU A 436 -6.15 13.45 13.32
N LYS A 437 -7.44 13.64 13.60
CA LYS A 437 -8.57 12.95 12.97
C LYS A 437 -8.56 11.45 13.26
N PHE A 438 -8.49 11.10 14.53
CA PHE A 438 -8.72 9.73 14.97
C PHE A 438 -9.60 9.69 16.21
N VAL A 439 -10.25 8.55 16.40
CA VAL A 439 -11.10 8.24 17.54
C VAL A 439 -10.65 6.89 18.07
N ALA A 440 -9.93 6.88 19.20
CA ALA A 440 -9.56 5.70 19.93
C ALA A 440 -10.60 5.42 21.02
N LEU A 441 -11.22 4.23 20.98
CA LEU A 441 -12.27 3.83 21.91
C LEU A 441 -11.90 2.50 22.57
N PRO A 442 -12.06 2.36 23.90
CA PRO A 442 -11.77 1.11 24.60
C PRO A 442 -12.84 0.06 24.28
N TRP A 443 -12.53 -1.22 24.45
CA TRP A 443 -13.44 -2.32 24.09
C TRP A 443 -14.79 -2.28 24.84
N ASN A 444 -14.83 -1.64 26.00
CA ASN A 444 -16.00 -1.47 26.86
C ASN A 444 -16.54 -0.02 26.86
N PHE A 445 -16.30 0.74 25.78
CA PHE A 445 -16.85 2.09 25.66
C PHE A 445 -18.39 2.06 25.69
N ASP A 446 -19.02 3.10 26.24
CA ASP A 446 -20.47 3.29 26.14
C ASP A 446 -20.77 4.15 24.92
N GLY A 447 -21.37 3.53 23.91
CA GLY A 447 -21.68 4.20 22.65
C GLY A 447 -22.76 5.26 22.80
N GLU A 448 -23.70 5.15 23.75
CA GLU A 448 -24.69 6.20 23.97
C GLU A 448 -24.05 7.48 24.51
N THR A 449 -23.13 7.32 25.47
CA THR A 449 -22.37 8.44 26.04
C THR A 449 -21.45 9.05 25.00
N PHE A 450 -20.83 8.23 24.14
CA PHE A 450 -20.04 8.73 23.02
C PHE A 450 -20.89 9.55 22.02
N VAL A 451 -22.10 9.10 21.68
CA VAL A 451 -23.01 9.88 20.82
C VAL A 451 -23.41 11.19 21.49
N LYS A 452 -23.74 11.18 22.78
CA LYS A 452 -24.05 12.42 23.54
C LYS A 452 -22.88 13.40 23.54
N TYR A 453 -21.65 12.89 23.64
CA TYR A 453 -20.44 13.70 23.52
C TYR A 453 -20.34 14.36 22.14
N ILE A 454 -20.56 13.61 21.05
CA ILE A 454 -20.55 14.15 19.69
C ILE A 454 -21.65 15.21 19.50
N ASP A 455 -22.86 14.95 20.01
CA ASP A 455 -23.98 15.89 19.95
C ASP A 455 -23.66 17.20 20.70
N SER A 456 -23.00 17.11 21.87
CA SER A 456 -22.52 18.28 22.62
C SER A 456 -21.47 19.06 21.83
N VAL A 457 -20.50 18.40 21.19
CA VAL A 457 -19.50 19.06 20.34
C VAL A 457 -20.17 19.80 19.18
N ASN A 458 -21.14 19.18 18.52
CA ASN A 458 -21.90 19.80 17.45
C ASN A 458 -22.74 20.99 17.94
N GLN A 459 -23.37 20.87 19.12
CA GLN A 459 -24.12 21.98 19.72
C GLN A 459 -23.18 23.17 20.03
N SER A 460 -22.03 22.93 20.66
CA SER A 460 -21.04 23.98 20.91
C SER A 460 -20.54 24.64 19.62
N ALA A 461 -20.34 23.86 18.55
CA ALA A 461 -19.98 24.41 17.24
C ALA A 461 -21.09 25.29 16.62
N LYS A 462 -22.37 24.90 16.78
CA LYS A 462 -23.52 25.71 16.33
C LYS A 462 -23.64 27.01 17.12
N GLU A 463 -23.51 26.94 18.44
CA GLU A 463 -23.53 28.11 19.33
C GLU A 463 -22.39 29.08 18.99
N GLN A 464 -21.19 28.56 18.72
CA GLN A 464 -20.06 29.38 18.27
C GLN A 464 -20.34 30.07 16.93
N ASN A 465 -20.83 29.36 15.92
CA ASN A 465 -21.16 29.97 14.62
C ASN A 465 -22.26 31.03 14.75
N TYR A 466 -23.26 30.81 15.63
CA TYR A 466 -24.30 31.80 15.90
C TYR A 466 -23.73 33.05 16.57
N ALA A 467 -22.88 32.89 17.59
CA ALA A 467 -22.21 34.01 18.25
C ALA A 467 -21.31 34.80 17.29
N GLU A 468 -20.58 34.12 16.39
CA GLU A 468 -19.78 34.76 15.34
C GLU A 468 -20.67 35.60 14.41
N HIS A 469 -21.81 35.06 13.95
CA HIS A 469 -22.74 35.80 13.09
C HIS A 469 -23.40 37.00 13.79
N VAL A 470 -23.79 36.87 15.06
CA VAL A 470 -24.34 38.00 15.83
C VAL A 470 -23.28 39.08 16.02
N ALA A 471 -22.03 38.71 16.33
CA ALA A 471 -20.93 39.66 16.45
C ALA A 471 -20.63 40.38 15.12
N GLU A 472 -20.69 39.68 13.98
CA GLU A 472 -20.56 40.28 12.65
C GLU A 472 -21.72 41.25 12.34
N GLU A 473 -22.95 40.90 12.70
CA GLU A 473 -24.13 41.74 12.47
C GLU A 473 -24.12 43.00 13.37
N GLU A 474 -23.70 42.88 14.63
CA GLU A 474 -23.49 44.01 15.53
C GLU A 474 -22.35 44.93 15.07
N ALA A 475 -21.25 44.35 14.56
CA ALA A 475 -20.16 45.11 13.97
C ALA A 475 -20.63 45.89 12.72
N MET A 476 -21.46 45.28 11.86
CA MET A 476 -22.05 45.96 10.71
C MET A 476 -23.02 47.07 11.11
N LYS A 477 -23.86 46.86 12.12
CA LYS A 477 -24.76 47.91 12.65
C LYS A 477 -23.99 49.07 13.27
N LYS A 478 -22.90 48.80 13.99
CA LYS A 478 -22.03 49.84 14.53
C LYS A 478 -21.35 50.64 13.43
N HIS A 479 -20.83 49.96 12.39
CA HIS A 479 -20.23 50.63 11.24
C HIS A 479 -21.25 51.47 10.45
N GLN A 480 -22.50 51.01 10.29
CA GLN A 480 -23.57 51.82 9.69
C GLN A 480 -23.97 53.01 10.55
N ALA A 481 -24.07 52.84 11.88
CA ALA A 481 -24.37 53.93 12.81
C ALA A 481 -23.28 55.01 12.81
N GLU A 482 -22.00 54.62 12.77
CA GLU A 482 -20.86 55.54 12.66
C GLU A 482 -20.83 56.28 11.31
N THR A 483 -21.30 55.64 10.23
CA THR A 483 -21.42 56.29 8.91
C THR A 483 -22.56 57.32 8.88
N VAL A 484 -23.67 57.05 9.58
CA VAL A 484 -24.82 57.97 9.69
C VAL A 484 -24.55 59.11 10.68
N SER A 485 -23.79 58.88 11.75
CA SER A 485 -23.37 59.94 12.68
C SER A 485 -22.28 60.84 12.09
N GLY A 486 -21.31 60.28 11.34
CA GLY A 486 -20.31 61.06 10.60
C GLY A 486 -20.91 61.97 9.52
N ALA A 487 -22.04 61.58 8.93
CA ALA A 487 -22.80 62.44 8.01
C ALA A 487 -23.57 63.57 8.73
N ARG A 488 -23.80 63.47 10.05
CA ARG A 488 -24.50 64.49 10.86
C ARG A 488 -23.53 65.42 11.61
N GLU A 489 -22.28 65.02 11.80
CA GLU A 489 -21.24 65.84 12.44
C GLU A 489 -20.52 66.77 11.45
N GLN A 490 -20.70 66.61 10.13
CA GLN A 490 -20.19 67.55 9.12
C GLN A 490 -20.94 68.89 8.99
N GLU A 491 -21.98 69.14 9.81
CA GLU A 491 -22.72 70.43 9.83
C GLU A 491 -22.47 71.30 11.08
N ARG A 492 -21.55 70.94 11.97
CA ARG A 492 -21.14 71.81 13.09
C ARG A 492 -19.65 71.75 13.36
N ASP A 493 -18.88 72.36 12.48
CA ASP A 493 -17.57 72.89 12.86
C ASP A 493 -17.78 74.24 13.56
N PHE A 494 -17.35 74.38 14.82
CA PHE A 494 -16.58 75.53 15.31
C PHE A 494 -16.15 75.34 16.78
N GLU A 495 -14.86 75.59 17.03
CA GLU A 495 -14.15 75.89 18.29
C GLU A 495 -13.29 74.81 19.00
N ALA A 496 -11.98 74.96 18.75
CA ALA A 496 -10.85 75.01 19.69
C ALA A 496 -10.35 73.75 20.46
N PRO A 497 -9.04 73.71 20.82
CA PRO A 497 -8.32 72.47 21.12
C PRO A 497 -8.15 72.22 22.62
N SER A 498 -8.25 70.95 23.06
CA SER A 498 -7.67 70.52 24.33
C SER A 498 -7.52 68.99 24.45
N THR A 499 -6.27 68.58 24.63
CA THR A 499 -5.76 67.55 25.55
C THR A 499 -6.70 66.49 26.13
N GLY A 500 -6.27 65.23 25.98
CA GLY A 500 -6.19 64.31 27.13
C GLY A 500 -7.10 63.08 27.08
N THR A 501 -6.44 61.94 27.29
CA THR A 501 -6.98 60.66 27.81
C THR A 501 -7.60 59.69 26.78
N GLN A 502 -6.79 58.71 26.34
CA GLN A 502 -7.30 57.46 25.78
C GLN A 502 -7.93 56.61 26.90
N PRO A 503 -9.16 56.08 26.72
CA PRO A 503 -9.70 55.05 27.58
C PRO A 503 -9.11 53.69 27.22
N GLN A 504 -8.65 52.96 28.24
CA GLN A 504 -8.30 51.54 28.17
C GLN A 504 -9.56 50.73 27.78
N SER A 505 -9.50 50.00 26.67
CA SER A 505 -10.44 48.90 26.42
C SER A 505 -9.82 47.59 26.92
N THR A 506 -10.44 47.04 27.95
CA THR A 506 -10.21 45.68 28.44
C THR A 506 -10.83 44.70 27.44
N ALA A 507 -10.00 44.09 26.59
CA ALA A 507 -10.40 42.90 25.84
C ALA A 507 -10.25 41.68 26.76
N HIS A 508 -11.38 41.13 27.20
CA HIS A 508 -11.45 39.81 27.81
C HIS A 508 -11.05 38.76 26.75
N GLU A 509 -9.90 38.11 26.94
CA GLU A 509 -9.52 36.90 26.21
C GLU A 509 -10.38 35.72 26.71
N GLY A 510 -11.39 35.34 25.94
CA GLY A 510 -12.13 34.10 26.13
C GLY A 510 -11.41 32.93 25.44
N GLN A 511 -10.49 32.26 26.14
CA GLN A 511 -10.13 30.88 25.81
C GLN A 511 -11.32 29.98 26.19
N LEU A 512 -12.06 29.46 25.20
CA LEU A 512 -13.12 28.48 25.43
C LEU A 512 -12.65 27.09 24.98
N SER A 513 -12.63 26.18 25.94
CA SER A 513 -12.17 24.80 25.85
C SER A 513 -13.19 23.91 25.12
N VAL A 514 -12.73 23.07 24.18
CA VAL A 514 -13.48 21.87 23.78
C VAL A 514 -13.80 21.05 25.04
N PRO A 515 -15.04 20.54 25.23
CA PRO A 515 -15.36 19.71 26.37
C PRO A 515 -14.39 18.52 26.47
N SER A 516 -13.70 18.42 27.61
CA SER A 516 -12.73 17.34 27.87
C SER A 516 -13.44 15.99 27.80
N VAL A 517 -13.02 15.13 26.89
CA VAL A 517 -13.53 13.75 26.70
C VAL A 517 -13.46 12.99 28.03
N GLU A 518 -12.34 13.09 28.73
CA GLU A 518 -12.13 12.49 30.05
C GLU A 518 -13.18 12.93 31.08
N LYS A 519 -13.65 14.18 31.06
CA LYS A 519 -14.63 14.66 32.05
C LYS A 519 -16.06 14.18 31.76
N HIS A 520 -16.40 13.96 30.50
CA HIS A 520 -17.74 13.50 30.08
C HIS A 520 -17.87 11.99 30.11
N ILE A 521 -16.78 11.27 29.86
CA ILE A 521 -16.79 9.82 29.68
C ILE A 521 -16.18 9.12 30.91
N ALA A 522 -15.07 9.62 31.48
CA ALA A 522 -14.40 8.91 32.59
C ALA A 522 -15.17 8.93 33.92
N ALA A 523 -16.14 9.83 34.10
CA ALA A 523 -16.93 9.94 35.34
C ALA A 523 -17.85 8.72 35.61
N GLN A 524 -18.05 7.83 34.62
CA GLN A 524 -18.91 6.64 34.75
C GLN A 524 -18.14 5.31 34.76
N TYR A 525 -16.82 5.33 34.60
CA TYR A 525 -16.00 4.12 34.66
C TYR A 525 -15.49 3.89 36.09
N VAL A 526 -16.40 3.50 36.98
CA VAL A 526 -16.03 2.68 38.14
C VAL A 526 -15.88 1.27 37.61
N VAL A 527 -14.67 0.72 37.71
CA VAL A 527 -14.33 -0.67 37.36
C VAL A 527 -15.33 -1.60 38.07
N SER A 528 -16.31 -2.11 37.34
CA SER A 528 -17.13 -3.23 37.79
C SER A 528 -16.37 -4.51 37.51
N HIS A 529 -15.76 -5.07 38.56
CA HIS A 529 -15.22 -6.42 38.53
C HIS A 529 -16.38 -7.42 38.44
N GLY A 530 -16.76 -7.78 37.21
CA GLY A 530 -17.54 -8.97 36.93
C GLY A 530 -16.65 -10.19 37.08
N THR A 531 -16.94 -11.03 38.07
CA THR A 531 -16.42 -12.39 38.20
C THR A 531 -17.06 -13.26 37.12
N ASP A 532 -16.43 -13.33 35.95
CA ASP A 532 -16.63 -14.42 35.00
C ASP A 532 -15.25 -14.79 34.46
N ASP A 533 -14.97 -16.09 34.41
CA ASP A 533 -13.69 -16.70 34.03
C ASP A 533 -13.21 -16.17 32.67
N ALA A 534 -12.46 -15.08 32.72
CA ALA A 534 -11.85 -14.44 31.57
C ALA A 534 -10.67 -15.29 31.12
N ILE A 535 -10.80 -15.90 29.94
CA ILE A 535 -9.68 -16.53 29.24
C ILE A 535 -8.62 -15.45 29.02
N HIS A 536 -7.58 -15.50 29.84
CA HIS A 536 -6.55 -14.47 29.94
C HIS A 536 -5.68 -14.39 28.68
N THR A 537 -5.48 -13.15 28.22
CA THR A 537 -4.42 -12.62 27.36
C THR A 537 -4.13 -13.35 26.04
N GLU A 538 -4.58 -12.75 24.93
CA GLU A 538 -4.19 -13.11 23.55
C GLU A 538 -3.69 -11.88 22.80
N SER A 539 -2.62 -12.07 22.03
CA SER A 539 -2.10 -11.18 21.00
C SER A 539 -2.90 -11.36 19.68
N PRO A 540 -3.06 -10.32 18.85
CA PRO A 540 -3.61 -10.43 17.51
C PRO A 540 -2.68 -11.27 16.64
N ILE A 541 -3.29 -11.99 15.71
CA ILE A 541 -2.63 -12.39 14.48
C ILE A 541 -2.27 -11.09 13.74
N GLN A 542 -1.01 -10.66 13.82
CA GLN A 542 -0.45 -9.88 12.73
C GLN A 542 -0.48 -10.79 11.51
N SER A 543 -1.34 -10.44 10.54
CA SER A 543 -1.23 -11.02 9.21
C SER A 543 0.17 -10.72 8.70
N HIS A 544 1.01 -11.76 8.63
CA HIS A 544 2.39 -11.75 8.17
C HIS A 544 3.38 -11.01 9.07
N THR A 545 3.83 -11.66 10.15
CA THR A 545 5.16 -11.39 10.71
C THR A 545 6.15 -12.34 10.05
N THR A 546 6.76 -11.93 8.96
CA THR A 546 7.98 -12.57 8.46
C THR A 546 9.13 -12.11 9.35
N PHE A 547 9.66 -13.01 10.18
CA PHE A 547 10.85 -12.71 10.96
C PHE A 547 12.05 -12.60 10.02
N GLN A 548 12.80 -11.50 10.12
CA GLN A 548 13.97 -11.26 9.26
C GLN A 548 15.16 -12.13 9.70
N SER A 549 15.11 -12.69 10.92
CA SER A 549 16.10 -13.65 11.42
C SER A 549 15.56 -14.49 12.58
N ASP A 550 16.19 -15.64 12.85
CA ASP A 550 15.86 -16.49 13.99
C ASP A 550 16.10 -15.79 15.34
N VAL A 551 17.03 -14.82 15.39
CA VAL A 551 17.32 -14.06 16.61
C VAL A 551 16.17 -13.11 16.94
N GLU A 552 15.59 -12.47 15.91
CA GLU A 552 14.41 -11.61 16.06
C GLU A 552 13.17 -12.42 16.45
N ALA A 553 13.02 -13.63 15.90
CA ALA A 553 11.98 -14.56 16.32
C ALA A 553 12.16 -14.95 17.80
N ALA A 554 13.35 -15.39 18.20
CA ALA A 554 13.63 -15.80 19.57
C ALA A 554 13.49 -14.66 20.60
N GLU A 555 13.96 -13.44 20.27
CA GLU A 555 13.81 -12.27 21.15
C GLU A 555 12.35 -11.84 21.31
N THR A 556 11.55 -11.92 20.23
CA THR A 556 10.12 -11.60 20.27
C THR A 556 9.34 -12.67 21.05
N LEU A 557 9.69 -13.94 20.89
CA LEU A 557 9.11 -15.06 21.64
C LEU A 557 9.50 -15.01 23.15
N ASP A 558 10.75 -14.72 23.51
CA ASP A 558 11.11 -14.53 24.93
C ASP A 558 10.37 -13.33 25.57
N TRP A 559 10.09 -12.28 24.78
CA TRP A 559 9.34 -11.10 25.22
C TRP A 559 7.83 -11.34 25.38
N GLU A 560 7.24 -12.26 24.60
CA GLU A 560 5.83 -12.65 24.64
C GLU A 560 5.45 -13.56 25.83
N GLY A 561 6.40 -13.88 26.72
CA GLY A 561 6.13 -14.61 27.96
C GLY A 561 6.01 -16.12 27.80
N PHE A 562 6.72 -16.70 26.83
CA PHE A 562 6.85 -18.15 26.69
C PHE A 562 7.70 -18.70 27.85
N HIS A 563 7.04 -19.37 28.81
CA HIS A 563 7.75 -20.01 29.92
C HIS A 563 8.49 -21.28 29.45
N ARG A 564 9.80 -21.34 29.70
CA ARG A 564 10.56 -22.59 29.73
C ARG A 564 10.04 -23.47 30.89
N ASP A 565 9.75 -24.72 30.54
CA ASP A 565 9.59 -25.93 31.36
C ASP A 565 8.13 -26.33 31.81
N PRO A 566 7.64 -27.56 31.49
CA PRO A 566 6.23 -27.95 31.69
C PRO A 566 5.86 -28.49 33.08
N VAL A 567 6.76 -28.49 34.07
CA VAL A 567 6.58 -29.31 35.30
C VAL A 567 5.97 -28.55 36.50
N ALA A 568 5.81 -27.22 36.45
CA ALA A 568 5.35 -26.45 37.61
C ALA A 568 3.85 -26.07 37.63
N MET A 569 3.03 -26.50 36.67
CA MET A 569 1.60 -26.16 36.60
C MET A 569 0.70 -27.18 37.30
N GLY A 570 1.13 -27.63 38.48
CA GLY A 570 0.34 -28.43 39.40
C GLY A 570 0.34 -27.77 40.77
N LYS A 571 -0.67 -26.92 41.01
CA LYS A 571 -1.15 -26.39 42.32
C LYS A 571 -0.80 -24.97 42.78
N GLU A 572 -0.03 -24.15 42.08
CA GLU A 572 0.08 -22.73 42.45
C GLU A 572 -0.10 -21.84 41.21
N ALA A 573 -1.37 -21.60 40.86
CA ALA A 573 -1.72 -20.42 40.08
C ALA A 573 -1.34 -19.21 40.94
N MET A 574 -0.17 -18.64 40.69
CA MET A 574 0.30 -17.41 41.30
C MET A 574 -0.71 -16.32 40.93
N GLN A 575 -1.60 -15.99 41.87
CA GLN A 575 -2.40 -14.78 41.80
C GLN A 575 -1.40 -13.62 41.68
N ILE A 576 -1.31 -13.03 40.49
CA ILE A 576 -0.64 -11.76 40.30
C ILE A 576 -1.45 -10.76 41.12
N THR A 577 -0.98 -10.46 42.34
CA THR A 577 -1.61 -9.46 43.20
C THR A 577 -1.69 -8.14 42.44
N GLU A 578 -2.80 -7.41 42.58
CA GLU A 578 -3.02 -6.10 41.91
C GLU A 578 -1.81 -5.16 42.00
N ASP A 579 -1.05 -5.24 43.09
CA ASP A 579 0.14 -4.43 43.32
C ASP A 579 1.27 -4.72 42.32
N GLN A 580 1.39 -5.94 41.81
CA GLN A 580 2.36 -6.31 40.77
C GLN A 580 1.95 -5.80 39.39
N GLN A 581 0.63 -5.77 39.08
CA GLN A 581 0.13 -5.14 37.85
C GLN A 581 0.25 -3.62 37.91
N LYS A 582 -0.08 -2.99 39.05
CA LYS A 582 0.13 -1.55 39.26
C LYS A 582 1.61 -1.19 39.18
N ALA A 583 2.51 -2.00 39.74
CA ALA A 583 3.95 -1.82 39.61
C ALA A 583 4.44 -1.93 38.15
N PHE A 584 3.89 -2.86 37.37
CA PHE A 584 4.18 -3.00 35.94
C PHE A 584 3.77 -1.77 35.12
N TYR A 585 2.56 -1.25 35.33
CA TYR A 585 2.09 -0.03 34.65
C TYR A 585 2.88 1.21 35.08
N LEU A 586 3.26 1.32 36.35
CA LEU A 586 4.12 2.39 36.84
C LEU A 586 5.54 2.30 36.26
N LEU A 587 6.08 1.10 36.07
CA LEU A 587 7.39 0.89 35.47
C LEU A 587 7.39 1.22 33.96
N GLN A 588 6.33 0.81 33.23
CA GLN A 588 6.10 1.16 31.82
C GLN A 588 5.99 2.68 31.65
N ARG A 589 5.17 3.34 32.48
CA ARG A 589 5.04 4.80 32.50
C ARG A 589 6.37 5.49 32.83
N SER A 590 7.11 5.00 33.82
CA SER A 590 8.43 5.55 34.18
C SER A 590 9.46 5.39 33.06
N LYS A 591 9.42 4.28 32.30
CA LYS A 591 10.29 4.05 31.14
C LYS A 591 9.92 4.98 29.98
N GLN A 592 8.64 5.13 29.67
CA GLN A 592 8.16 6.07 28.65
C GLN A 592 8.49 7.52 29.03
N GLU A 593 8.29 7.91 30.29
CA GLU A 593 8.68 9.24 30.80
C GLU A 593 10.19 9.47 30.75
N LYS A 594 11.02 8.43 30.98
CA LYS A 594 12.48 8.53 30.86
C LYS A 594 12.91 8.72 29.40
N ILE A 595 12.36 7.93 28.47
CA ILE A 595 12.62 8.05 27.02
C ILE A 595 12.20 9.43 26.52
N MET A 596 11.05 9.93 26.97
CA MET A 596 10.53 11.24 26.59
C MET A 596 11.38 12.39 27.18
N ARG A 597 11.92 12.23 28.40
CA ARG A 597 12.89 13.18 28.97
C ARG A 597 14.22 13.17 28.21
N GLU A 598 14.74 12.00 27.85
CA GLU A 598 15.96 11.88 27.04
C GLU A 598 15.78 12.55 25.68
N LEU A 599 14.64 12.35 25.01
CA LEU A 599 14.28 13.03 23.75
C LEU A 599 14.17 14.56 23.88
N LEU A 600 13.58 15.04 24.98
CA LEU A 600 13.47 16.48 25.26
C LEU A 600 14.83 17.10 25.61
N GLU A 601 15.71 16.35 26.28
CA GLU A 601 17.06 16.76 26.62
C GLU A 601 17.96 16.79 25.38
N GLU A 602 17.77 15.85 24.45
CA GLU A 602 18.43 15.82 23.14
C GLU A 602 18.00 17.00 22.25
N GLN A 603 16.70 17.35 22.25
CA GLN A 603 16.20 18.57 21.59
C GLN A 603 16.69 19.86 22.26
N ARG A 604 16.95 19.83 23.58
CA ARG A 604 17.46 20.99 24.32
C ARG A 604 18.96 21.18 24.10
N ASN A 605 19.69 20.09 23.93
CA ASN A 605 21.13 20.08 23.64
C ASN A 605 21.41 20.44 22.18
N SER A 606 20.54 20.08 21.24
CA SER A 606 20.65 20.53 19.83
C SER A 606 20.40 22.03 19.65
N ARG A 607 19.66 22.67 20.57
CA ARG A 607 19.36 24.12 20.54
C ARG A 607 20.42 25.02 21.18
N ARG A 608 21.46 24.48 21.83
CA ARG A 608 22.48 25.29 22.54
C ARG A 608 23.84 25.43 21.83
N GLY A 609 24.02 24.89 20.62
CA GLY A 609 25.29 24.96 19.89
C GLY A 609 25.24 25.79 18.60
N ASN A 610 25.73 27.02 18.66
CA ASN A 610 26.29 27.83 17.57
C ASN A 610 25.40 28.37 16.44
N SER A 611 25.01 29.63 16.67
CA SER A 611 24.82 30.69 15.69
C SER A 611 26.04 30.89 14.78
N ALA A 612 25.94 30.56 13.48
CA ALA A 612 26.65 31.26 12.40
C ALA A 612 26.14 30.84 11.00
N ARG A 613 25.72 31.85 10.22
CA ARG A 613 25.48 31.86 8.75
C ARG A 613 24.25 31.12 8.18
N ARG A 614 23.12 31.80 8.32
CA ARG A 614 22.04 31.89 7.31
C ARG A 614 22.60 32.40 5.97
N LYS A 615 22.52 31.60 4.91
CA LYS A 615 22.11 32.01 3.55
C LYS A 615 21.74 30.75 2.75
N THR A 616 20.55 30.82 2.15
CA THR A 616 19.94 29.92 1.15
C THR A 616 19.62 28.47 1.55
N PHE A 617 18.49 28.30 2.25
CA PHE A 617 17.45 27.32 1.90
C PHE A 617 16.11 27.90 2.37
N GLY A 618 15.36 28.44 1.42
CA GLY A 618 14.00 28.92 1.65
C GLY A 618 13.05 27.86 1.12
N TYR A 619 12.31 27.21 2.03
CA TYR A 619 10.90 26.86 1.98
C TYR A 619 10.62 26.18 3.34
N PHE A 620 9.63 26.68 4.08
CA PHE A 620 9.34 26.40 5.50
C PHE A 620 10.15 27.17 6.56
N THR A 621 9.92 28.49 6.66
CA THR A 621 9.60 29.17 7.93
C THR A 621 8.96 30.52 7.62
N GLY A 622 7.64 30.60 7.78
CA GLY A 622 6.87 31.83 7.80
C GLY A 622 5.89 31.77 8.96
N ILE A 623 6.41 31.68 10.19
CA ILE A 623 5.72 32.11 11.40
C ILE A 623 6.67 33.09 12.07
N THR A 624 6.65 34.33 11.61
CA THR A 624 6.86 35.46 12.51
C THR A 624 5.51 35.76 13.12
N ASP A 625 5.52 35.91 14.44
CA ASP A 625 4.44 36.40 15.30
C ASP A 625 3.34 37.16 14.56
N ASP A 626 2.23 36.49 14.32
CA ASP A 626 0.91 37.09 14.25
C ASP A 626 -0.13 36.00 14.53
N LYS A 627 -1.02 36.33 15.47
CA LYS A 627 -2.21 35.60 15.93
C LYS A 627 -2.74 34.56 14.93
N LEU A 628 -2.50 33.27 15.20
CA LEU A 628 -3.13 32.18 14.44
C LEU A 628 -4.51 31.83 15.06
N PRO A 629 -5.61 31.95 14.30
CA PRO A 629 -6.94 31.57 14.77
C PRO A 629 -7.07 30.05 14.84
N MET A 630 -7.68 29.54 15.92
CA MET A 630 -8.11 28.16 16.05
C MET A 630 -8.97 27.74 14.85
N LYS A 631 -8.45 26.84 14.01
CA LYS A 631 -9.22 26.24 12.91
C LYS A 631 -10.05 25.05 13.42
N ARG A 632 -11.30 25.37 13.72
CA ARG A 632 -12.57 24.60 13.63
C ARG A 632 -12.47 23.06 13.58
N ALA A 633 -12.99 22.40 14.62
CA ALA A 633 -13.51 21.03 14.58
C ALA A 633 -14.78 21.01 13.71
N ASN A 634 -14.63 20.91 12.39
CA ASN A 634 -15.77 20.87 11.46
C ASN A 634 -16.08 19.41 11.08
N VAL A 635 -16.90 18.74 11.89
CA VAL A 635 -17.68 17.59 11.42
C VAL A 635 -19.05 18.13 11.00
N LYS A 636 -19.27 18.27 9.69
CA LYS A 636 -20.54 18.76 9.17
C LYS A 636 -21.56 17.61 9.12
N PRO A 637 -22.85 17.86 9.42
CA PRO A 637 -23.90 16.89 9.13
C PRO A 637 -23.93 16.60 7.62
N LYS A 638 -24.18 15.35 7.23
CA LYS A 638 -24.46 15.04 5.82
C LYS A 638 -25.75 15.75 5.43
N GLY A 639 -25.66 16.66 4.45
CA GLY A 639 -26.75 17.55 4.07
C GLY A 639 -28.03 16.79 3.69
N THR A 640 -29.13 17.09 4.36
CA THR A 640 -30.48 16.75 3.89
C THR A 640 -30.93 17.85 2.92
N GLY A 641 -31.30 17.46 1.70
CA GLY A 641 -31.86 18.39 0.71
C GLY A 641 -33.03 19.19 1.31
N ALA A 642 -32.98 20.50 1.15
CA ALA A 642 -34.01 21.41 1.60
C ALA A 642 -35.33 21.11 0.86
N VAL A 643 -36.32 20.62 1.58
CA VAL A 643 -37.72 20.71 1.16
C VAL A 643 -38.16 22.14 1.44
N SER A 644 -38.45 22.90 0.39
CA SER A 644 -39.00 24.24 0.48
C SER A 644 -40.35 24.24 1.22
N PRO A 645 -40.64 25.23 2.07
CA PRO A 645 -41.97 25.36 2.67
C PRO A 645 -42.99 25.80 1.61
N PRO A 646 -44.28 25.40 1.74
CA PRO A 646 -45.31 25.81 0.80
C PRO A 646 -45.61 27.30 0.99
N THR A 647 -45.46 28.08 -0.09
CA THR A 647 -46.01 29.43 -0.18
C THR A 647 -47.52 29.32 -0.33
N GLY A 648 -48.25 29.72 0.70
CA GLY A 648 -49.68 29.94 0.61
C GLY A 648 -50.00 31.20 -0.20
N SER A 649 -50.85 31.01 -1.21
CA SER A 649 -51.84 31.97 -1.70
C SER A 649 -53.12 31.19 -1.97
#